data_AF-A0A9E5AM91-F1
#
_entry.id   AF-A0A9E5AM91-F1
#
_cell.length_a   1.000
_cell.length_b   1.000
_cell.length_c   1.000
_cell.angle_alpha   90.00
_cell.angle_beta   90.00
_cell.angle_gamma   90.00
#
_symmetry.space_group_name_H-M   'P 1'
#
loop_
_entity.id
_entity.type
_entity.pdbx_description
1 polymer ?
#
loop_
_entity_poly.entity_id
_entity_poly.type
_entity_poly.pdbx_seq_one_letter_code
_entity_poly.pdbx_strand_id
1 'polypeptide(L)'
;MLTTLRAGAEDSMCNRLILCVIICFALCGMGCGTAPTATSSSAVDSLTGGDAADITTSSDVSDASGSDAANSDTANAWTPPPVAPPDTGTEVMAQGWLVALVPQNNDPVFGALEQGQFVLPTAGSKAYGATWLPVEPQDGKLPSAGNASQIMYAARNVASAKAMGAIVQLDRVFEAWLGGRRIGGDVYGHGIMRFAGQLAAGDTLLVARGRGGQALGIGLRTSSHLAALNGHDVTRPDLRVGDASVRWLGLPLLVFGWPAADAAQAITARVVQDDHWLPTAVAMPGLAGGSATQLAFELKAKVAPTTAGQEWPVVLRVDSPNWPHSYEFTLKLPTVATDVCYRQTFRSPDDASVQYYGVRPPVEQGPNQPLVLSVHGAGVDAIGQAQAYHAHPKTWIAAPTNRRPFGFDWEEWGHWNGLYALQDAQTRFATDRAHQYLTGHSMGGHGTWQLGVHHSDRFALLGPSAGWGSFYTYTGTKKPTGPFARARAHSDTHVYLSNLANRAAYVIHGTKDDNVPFSEGKAMFDAVSKVTKDVGNHWEPGAGHWWDGDKSEGADCVDWPELFEWMAARSLDLVPLTFNWKSPAPWYAENYAWLTLGSSKTPNDDCTVVAKPVDAKTVALTTTNVRSLRIDGKSLRTKGIDSVTVDGVPYALPDGDLQVGPTTGKRNGASGPYNQAYHKPFVLVFPDGDETMAAVCAWMLQQWMAIGNGHGAALPLSQVTAQIRSEYQLIHFGLPSSQVPVPKDFAFGWGAGELQVGGTGYGDRMLLTVYDAGPNAARLGAALWAPKSKPWLLYRFMPFSSRSGLPDYVVYDETGVMATGFFDADWQFDPKLGVGW
;
A
#
# COMPACT_ATOMS: atom_id res chain seq x y z
N MET A 1 -25.96 -44.58 -1.25
CA MET A 1 -26.04 -44.25 -2.69
C MET A 1 -25.45 -42.85 -2.89
N LEU A 2 -25.12 -42.47 -4.14
CA LEU A 2 -24.40 -41.23 -4.49
C LEU A 2 -22.92 -41.19 -4.05
N THR A 3 -22.16 -42.20 -4.48
CA THR A 3 -20.74 -42.03 -4.81
C THR A 3 -20.62 -41.87 -6.33
N THR A 4 -20.13 -40.71 -6.81
CA THR A 4 -19.27 -40.48 -8.01
C THR A 4 -19.37 -39.03 -8.48
N LEU A 5 -18.25 -38.31 -8.47
CA LEU A 5 -17.75 -37.45 -9.55
C LEU A 5 -16.35 -36.94 -9.14
N ARG A 6 -15.32 -37.22 -9.96
CA ARG A 6 -13.92 -36.85 -9.69
C ARG A 6 -13.19 -36.64 -11.03
N ALA A 7 -12.21 -35.74 -11.02
CA ALA A 7 -11.24 -35.42 -12.08
C ALA A 7 -11.77 -34.76 -13.38
N GLY A 8 -11.02 -33.76 -13.87
CA GLY A 8 -11.23 -33.09 -15.15
C GLY A 8 -10.67 -31.66 -15.22
N ALA A 9 -9.41 -31.50 -15.69
CA ALA A 9 -8.69 -30.24 -15.98
C ALA A 9 -8.55 -29.26 -14.79
N GLU A 10 -7.39 -29.07 -14.13
CA GLU A 10 -5.99 -29.23 -14.56
C GLU A 10 -5.64 -28.39 -15.81
N ASP A 11 -5.35 -27.09 -15.58
CA ASP A 11 -4.45 -26.20 -16.37
C ASP A 11 -4.56 -24.69 -15.97
N SER A 12 -5.64 -24.29 -15.26
CA SER A 12 -6.02 -22.86 -15.19
C SER A 12 -5.34 -21.97 -14.13
N MET A 13 -4.52 -22.52 -13.22
CA MET A 13 -4.06 -21.77 -12.03
C MET A 13 -2.66 -21.14 -12.16
N CYS A 14 -1.68 -21.84 -12.74
CA CYS A 14 -0.34 -21.29 -13.00
C CYS A 14 -0.38 -19.97 -13.80
N ASN A 15 -1.39 -19.81 -14.65
CA ASN A 15 -1.63 -18.61 -15.46
C ASN A 15 -2.12 -17.37 -14.67
N ARG A 16 -2.35 -17.48 -13.34
CA ARG A 16 -2.85 -16.38 -12.49
C ARG A 16 -1.76 -15.63 -11.72
N LEU A 17 -0.74 -16.29 -11.18
CA LEU A 17 0.35 -15.60 -10.44
C LEU A 17 1.26 -14.76 -11.36
N ILE A 18 1.28 -15.07 -12.65
CA ILE A 18 1.96 -14.27 -13.68
C ILE A 18 1.43 -12.82 -13.72
N LEU A 19 0.23 -12.53 -13.17
CA LEU A 19 -0.33 -11.18 -13.18
C LEU A 19 0.52 -10.16 -12.38
N CYS A 20 1.04 -10.50 -11.20
CA CYS A 20 1.93 -9.60 -10.45
C CYS A 20 3.21 -9.26 -11.23
N VAL A 21 3.72 -10.19 -12.06
CA VAL A 21 4.90 -9.99 -12.91
C VAL A 21 4.56 -9.17 -14.16
N ILE A 22 3.40 -9.43 -14.79
CA ILE A 22 2.94 -8.68 -15.98
C ILE A 22 2.63 -7.22 -15.64
N ILE A 23 2.11 -6.89 -14.44
CA ILE A 23 1.85 -5.49 -14.05
C ILE A 23 3.15 -4.66 -14.11
N CYS A 24 4.29 -5.22 -13.70
CA CYS A 24 5.59 -4.54 -13.84
C CYS A 24 6.02 -4.37 -15.32
N PHE A 25 5.85 -5.40 -16.17
CA PHE A 25 6.27 -5.35 -17.57
C PHE A 25 5.33 -4.58 -18.50
N ALA A 26 4.04 -4.49 -18.18
CA ALA A 26 3.03 -3.77 -18.98
C ALA A 26 3.02 -2.25 -18.71
N LEU A 27 3.66 -1.81 -17.62
CA LEU A 27 3.82 -0.40 -17.24
C LEU A 27 5.25 0.12 -17.47
N CYS A 28 6.28 -0.74 -17.48
CA CYS A 28 7.65 -0.34 -17.79
C CYS A 28 8.16 -0.93 -19.12
N GLY A 29 8.18 -0.09 -20.16
CA GLY A 29 8.85 -0.39 -21.44
C GLY A 29 10.37 -0.58 -21.30
N MET A 30 10.95 -1.36 -22.20
CA MET A 30 12.32 -1.86 -22.12
C MET A 30 13.40 -0.83 -22.46
N GLY A 31 14.49 -0.80 -21.66
CA GLY A 31 15.75 -0.14 -22.02
C GLY A 31 16.87 -0.50 -21.03
N CYS A 32 18.02 -0.98 -21.51
CA CYS A 32 19.18 -1.31 -20.66
C CYS A 32 20.50 -1.18 -21.45
N GLY A 33 21.43 -0.36 -20.96
CA GLY A 33 22.73 -0.08 -21.58
C GLY A 33 23.80 0.18 -20.51
N THR A 34 25.08 0.06 -20.88
CA THR A 34 26.22 -0.06 -19.95
C THR A 34 27.09 1.21 -19.88
N ALA A 35 27.62 1.53 -18.69
CA ALA A 35 28.51 2.68 -18.44
C ALA A 35 29.76 2.29 -17.59
N PRO A 36 30.90 3.01 -17.70
CA PRO A 36 32.07 2.82 -16.83
C PRO A 36 32.60 4.09 -16.10
N THR A 37 32.68 4.03 -14.75
CA THR A 37 33.81 4.46 -13.85
C THR A 37 34.63 5.76 -14.14
N ALA A 38 35.01 6.64 -13.19
CA ALA A 38 35.47 6.41 -11.81
C ALA A 38 35.70 7.72 -10.96
N THR A 39 35.95 7.57 -9.62
CA THR A 39 36.77 8.43 -8.69
C THR A 39 36.50 9.96 -8.58
N SER A 40 35.97 10.53 -7.48
CA SER A 40 36.56 10.82 -6.14
C SER A 40 37.63 11.94 -6.13
N SER A 41 37.73 12.91 -5.21
CA SER A 41 37.19 13.15 -3.83
C SER A 41 37.31 14.68 -3.50
N SER A 42 37.11 15.32 -2.31
CA SER A 42 36.53 15.07 -0.96
C SER A 42 36.61 16.36 -0.07
N ALA A 43 35.88 16.40 1.06
CA ALA A 43 36.19 17.12 2.33
C ALA A 43 35.88 18.65 2.47
N VAL A 44 35.55 19.25 3.65
CA VAL A 44 35.13 18.80 5.02
C VAL A 44 34.62 20.03 5.86
N ASP A 45 33.80 19.80 6.92
CA ASP A 45 33.49 20.67 8.10
C ASP A 45 32.72 22.02 7.94
N SER A 46 31.97 22.56 8.95
CA SER A 46 31.37 22.04 10.21
C SER A 46 30.43 23.08 10.91
N LEU A 47 29.81 22.71 12.06
CA LEU A 47 29.11 23.55 13.09
C LEU A 47 27.65 24.04 12.79
N THR A 48 26.69 24.22 13.73
CA THR A 48 26.15 23.47 14.93
C THR A 48 25.11 24.35 15.67
N GLY A 49 24.00 23.80 16.23
CA GLY A 49 23.28 24.39 17.40
C GLY A 49 21.73 24.32 17.47
N GLY A 50 21.19 23.68 18.53
CA GLY A 50 19.76 23.70 18.99
C GLY A 50 18.81 22.74 18.24
N ASP A 51 18.13 21.73 18.80
CA ASP A 51 17.41 21.49 20.09
C ASP A 51 16.04 22.21 20.17
N ALA A 52 14.89 21.60 20.53
CA ALA A 52 14.44 20.19 20.76
C ALA A 52 12.88 20.14 20.54
N ALA A 53 12.02 19.15 20.86
CA ALA A 53 12.02 17.84 21.55
C ALA A 53 10.81 17.02 20.98
N ASP A 54 10.88 15.70 20.74
CA ASP A 54 10.61 14.52 21.61
C ASP A 54 9.19 14.29 22.18
N ILE A 55 8.74 13.02 22.11
CA ILE A 55 7.53 12.46 22.74
C ILE A 55 7.86 11.05 23.26
N THR A 56 7.64 10.79 24.56
CA THR A 56 7.77 9.45 25.19
C THR A 56 6.57 9.13 26.08
N THR A 57 6.27 7.84 26.25
CA THR A 57 5.07 7.37 26.97
C THR A 57 5.32 7.07 28.46
N SER A 58 4.40 7.51 29.32
CA SER A 58 4.21 6.96 30.66
C SER A 58 2.74 6.65 30.92
N SER A 59 2.47 5.46 31.45
CA SER A 59 1.16 5.08 31.97
C SER A 59 0.99 5.57 33.41
N ASP A 60 0.01 6.41 33.64
CA ASP A 60 -0.69 6.49 34.94
C ASP A 60 -2.14 6.93 34.69
N VAL A 61 -3.08 6.39 35.47
CA VAL A 61 -4.52 6.66 35.31
C VAL A 61 -5.01 7.52 36.46
N SER A 62 -5.30 8.80 36.17
CA SER A 62 -6.02 9.71 37.05
C SER A 62 -6.84 10.69 36.24
N ASP A 63 -8.11 10.88 36.58
CA ASP A 63 -9.02 11.78 35.86
C ASP A 63 -8.51 13.23 35.80
N ALA A 64 -8.47 13.78 34.59
CA ALA A 64 -8.26 15.20 34.32
C ALA A 64 -9.29 15.65 33.27
N SER A 65 -10.53 15.84 33.71
CA SER A 65 -11.62 16.33 32.87
C SER A 65 -11.39 17.79 32.44
N GLY A 66 -11.42 18.03 31.13
CA GLY A 66 -11.71 19.35 30.56
C GLY A 66 -10.50 20.23 30.22
N SER A 67 -10.31 20.43 28.91
CA SER A 67 -10.53 21.79 28.39
C SER A 67 -11.24 21.67 27.04
N ASP A 68 -12.53 22.00 27.02
CA ASP A 68 -13.32 22.01 25.79
C ASP A 68 -12.81 23.11 24.85
N ALA A 69 -12.70 22.80 23.56
CA ALA A 69 -12.59 23.82 22.51
C ALA A 69 -13.97 24.41 22.15
N ALA A 70 -14.75 24.73 23.18
CA ALA A 70 -15.96 25.54 23.11
C ALA A 70 -15.61 26.93 23.69
N ASN A 71 -15.87 28.05 23.01
CA ASN A 71 -16.58 28.23 21.75
C ASN A 71 -16.20 29.60 21.14
N SER A 72 -16.27 29.72 19.81
CA SER A 72 -16.44 31.02 19.17
C SER A 72 -17.53 30.92 18.10
N ASP A 73 -18.78 31.10 18.54
CA ASP A 73 -19.99 31.17 17.69
C ASP A 73 -19.92 32.40 16.77
N THR A 74 -19.19 32.24 15.67
CA THR A 74 -19.32 32.99 14.41
C THR A 74 -18.69 32.23 13.23
N ALA A 75 -18.37 30.93 13.42
CA ALA A 75 -18.31 30.03 12.28
C ALA A 75 -19.68 30.04 11.59
N ASN A 76 -19.72 30.31 10.29
CA ASN A 76 -20.95 30.10 9.51
C ASN A 76 -21.34 28.63 9.69
N ALA A 77 -22.47 28.37 10.37
CA ALA A 77 -22.97 27.03 10.62
C ALA A 77 -23.32 26.37 9.28
N TRP A 78 -22.34 25.69 8.69
CA TRP A 78 -22.43 25.16 7.34
C TRP A 78 -23.47 24.06 7.32
N THR A 79 -24.65 24.40 6.81
CA THR A 79 -25.78 23.48 6.68
C THR A 79 -25.51 22.59 5.47
N PRO A 80 -25.43 21.26 5.62
CA PRO A 80 -25.19 20.37 4.49
C PRO A 80 -26.27 20.54 3.42
N PRO A 81 -25.91 20.49 2.13
CA PRO A 81 -26.88 20.59 1.03
C PRO A 81 -27.92 19.45 1.10
N PRO A 82 -29.14 19.64 0.58
CA PRO A 82 -30.20 18.64 0.66
C PRO A 82 -29.78 17.32 0.03
N VAL A 83 -30.21 16.20 0.61
CA VAL A 83 -29.90 14.86 0.08
C VAL A 83 -30.39 14.74 -1.38
N ALA A 84 -29.54 14.18 -2.24
CA ALA A 84 -29.85 14.00 -3.66
C ALA A 84 -31.11 13.13 -3.85
N PRO A 85 -31.92 13.40 -4.90
CA PRO A 85 -32.96 12.46 -5.31
C PRO A 85 -32.32 11.12 -5.77
N PRO A 86 -33.10 10.03 -5.87
CA PRO A 86 -32.57 8.76 -6.39
C PRO A 86 -32.00 8.91 -7.81
N ASP A 87 -30.77 8.43 -8.01
CA ASP A 87 -30.12 8.48 -9.33
C ASP A 87 -30.78 7.48 -10.29
N THR A 88 -31.58 8.02 -11.22
CA THR A 88 -32.28 7.29 -12.27
C THR A 88 -31.41 6.98 -13.50
N GLY A 89 -30.09 7.18 -13.36
CA GLY A 89 -29.08 6.92 -14.38
C GLY A 89 -29.18 5.56 -15.06
N THR A 90 -29.07 5.56 -16.38
CA THR A 90 -29.33 4.40 -17.25
C THR A 90 -28.09 3.54 -17.41
N GLU A 91 -28.27 2.22 -17.37
CA GLU A 91 -27.21 1.26 -17.71
C GLU A 91 -27.02 1.19 -19.23
N VAL A 92 -25.79 1.41 -19.70
CA VAL A 92 -25.44 1.48 -21.12
C VAL A 92 -24.93 0.11 -21.59
N MET A 93 -25.79 -0.90 -21.45
CA MET A 93 -25.55 -2.27 -21.96
C MET A 93 -25.66 -2.27 -23.48
N ALA A 94 -24.55 -1.97 -24.14
CA ALA A 94 -24.52 -1.62 -25.56
C ALA A 94 -23.85 -2.67 -26.45
N GLN A 95 -24.54 -2.99 -27.55
CA GLN A 95 -24.06 -3.81 -28.67
C GLN A 95 -23.10 -3.03 -29.59
N GLY A 96 -22.42 -3.73 -30.51
CA GLY A 96 -21.56 -3.15 -31.53
C GLY A 96 -20.17 -2.75 -31.02
N TRP A 97 -19.42 -3.71 -30.47
CA TRP A 97 -18.01 -3.51 -30.14
C TRP A 97 -17.10 -3.92 -31.31
N LEU A 98 -15.98 -3.23 -31.47
CA LEU A 98 -14.87 -3.68 -32.33
C LEU A 98 -13.73 -4.19 -31.46
N VAL A 99 -13.34 -5.45 -31.67
CA VAL A 99 -12.26 -6.11 -30.95
C VAL A 99 -11.05 -6.32 -31.85
N ALA A 100 -9.86 -6.10 -31.28
CA ALA A 100 -8.58 -6.38 -31.90
C ALA A 100 -7.66 -7.14 -30.94
N LEU A 101 -6.75 -7.93 -31.51
CA LEU A 101 -5.70 -8.65 -30.78
C LEU A 101 -4.33 -8.19 -31.27
N VAL A 102 -3.46 -7.76 -30.35
CA VAL A 102 -2.05 -7.41 -30.64
C VAL A 102 -1.08 -8.23 -29.80
N PRO A 103 0.15 -8.50 -30.27
CA PRO A 103 1.20 -9.12 -29.46
C PRO A 103 1.64 -8.21 -28.30
N GLN A 104 1.88 -8.76 -27.11
CA GLN A 104 2.36 -7.97 -25.95
C GLN A 104 3.72 -7.28 -26.18
N ASN A 105 4.55 -7.80 -27.09
CA ASN A 105 5.85 -7.23 -27.45
C ASN A 105 5.79 -6.21 -28.60
N ASN A 106 4.61 -5.91 -29.16
CA ASN A 106 4.43 -4.91 -30.21
C ASN A 106 2.99 -4.36 -30.16
N ASP A 107 2.78 -3.32 -29.36
CA ASP A 107 1.48 -2.71 -29.09
C ASP A 107 1.37 -1.28 -29.68
N PRO A 108 1.18 -1.14 -31.00
CA PRO A 108 1.00 0.15 -31.66
C PRO A 108 -0.36 0.81 -31.33
N VAL A 109 -1.32 0.05 -30.80
CA VAL A 109 -2.63 0.58 -30.38
C VAL A 109 -2.45 1.41 -29.10
N PHE A 110 -1.68 0.90 -28.13
CA PHE A 110 -1.29 1.66 -26.94
C PHE A 110 -0.55 2.97 -27.28
N GLY A 111 0.41 2.93 -28.21
CA GLY A 111 1.14 4.12 -28.64
C GLY A 111 0.24 5.21 -29.24
N ALA A 112 -0.78 4.82 -30.02
CA ALA A 112 -1.79 5.75 -30.55
C ALA A 112 -2.74 6.28 -29.46
N LEU A 113 -3.07 5.48 -28.45
CA LEU A 113 -3.92 5.88 -27.32
C LEU A 113 -3.21 6.85 -26.37
N GLU A 114 -1.95 6.60 -26.01
CA GLU A 114 -1.14 7.50 -25.17
C GLU A 114 -1.00 8.90 -25.78
N GLN A 115 -0.83 8.97 -27.11
CA GLN A 115 -0.64 10.24 -27.84
C GLN A 115 -1.95 10.91 -28.29
N GLY A 116 -3.12 10.36 -27.95
CA GLY A 116 -4.43 10.90 -28.38
C GLY A 116 -4.71 10.78 -29.90
N GLN A 117 -3.99 9.90 -30.59
CA GLN A 117 -4.07 9.68 -32.05
C GLN A 117 -4.95 8.48 -32.44
N PHE A 118 -5.55 7.79 -31.47
CA PHE A 118 -6.45 6.67 -31.72
C PHE A 118 -7.83 7.15 -32.20
N VAL A 119 -8.24 6.67 -33.38
CA VAL A 119 -9.56 6.90 -33.98
C VAL A 119 -10.25 5.55 -34.14
N LEU A 120 -11.55 5.47 -33.82
CA LEU A 120 -12.33 4.25 -33.90
C LEU A 120 -12.25 3.63 -35.32
N PRO A 121 -11.69 2.41 -35.49
CA PRO A 121 -11.56 1.80 -36.81
C PRO A 121 -12.89 1.38 -37.42
N THR A 122 -12.90 1.04 -38.70
CA THR A 122 -14.05 0.39 -39.35
C THR A 122 -14.00 -1.12 -39.14
N ALA A 123 -15.17 -1.78 -39.04
CA ALA A 123 -15.26 -3.24 -38.99
C ALA A 123 -14.53 -3.90 -40.18
N GLY A 124 -13.73 -4.93 -39.90
CA GLY A 124 -12.90 -5.64 -40.89
C GLY A 124 -11.61 -4.91 -41.30
N SER A 125 -11.37 -3.68 -40.84
CA SER A 125 -10.18 -2.90 -41.21
C SER A 125 -8.91 -3.39 -40.50
N LYS A 126 -7.75 -3.10 -41.12
CA LYS A 126 -6.41 -3.40 -40.59
C LYS A 126 -5.73 -2.17 -39.97
N ALA A 127 -6.45 -1.45 -39.11
CA ALA A 127 -5.95 -0.26 -38.42
C ALA A 127 -4.95 -0.60 -37.30
N TYR A 128 -3.92 0.22 -37.13
CA TYR A 128 -2.90 0.06 -36.07
C TYR A 128 -2.24 -1.33 -36.07
N GLY A 129 -1.98 -1.91 -37.25
CA GLY A 129 -1.36 -3.23 -37.41
C GLY A 129 -2.24 -4.43 -37.00
N ALA A 130 -3.43 -4.19 -36.43
CA ALA A 130 -4.36 -5.21 -35.98
C ALA A 130 -5.59 -5.32 -36.90
N THR A 131 -6.25 -6.47 -36.93
CA THR A 131 -7.55 -6.60 -37.61
C THR A 131 -8.68 -6.40 -36.60
N TRP A 132 -9.57 -5.44 -36.88
CA TRP A 132 -10.66 -5.06 -35.98
C TRP A 132 -11.96 -5.76 -36.41
N LEU A 133 -12.49 -6.63 -35.56
CA LEU A 133 -13.65 -7.46 -35.86
C LEU A 133 -14.87 -7.06 -35.00
N PRO A 134 -16.10 -7.08 -35.55
CA PRO A 134 -17.29 -6.88 -34.75
C PRO A 134 -17.48 -8.04 -33.78
N VAL A 135 -17.74 -7.75 -32.52
CA VAL A 135 -17.99 -8.72 -31.44
C VAL A 135 -19.14 -8.21 -30.59
N GLU A 136 -20.08 -9.10 -30.27
CA GLU A 136 -21.19 -8.79 -29.36
C GLU A 136 -20.95 -9.41 -27.97
N PRO A 137 -21.36 -8.74 -26.88
CA PRO A 137 -21.28 -9.31 -25.54
C PRO A 137 -22.14 -10.56 -25.38
N GLN A 138 -21.63 -11.52 -24.60
CA GLN A 138 -22.31 -12.73 -24.16
C GLN A 138 -22.36 -12.70 -22.62
N ASP A 139 -23.52 -12.91 -22.03
CA ASP A 139 -23.75 -12.81 -20.57
C ASP A 139 -23.18 -11.51 -19.94
N GLY A 140 -23.32 -10.40 -20.66
CA GLY A 140 -22.83 -9.07 -20.26
C GLY A 140 -21.32 -8.84 -20.38
N LYS A 141 -20.58 -9.77 -21.01
CA LYS A 141 -19.12 -9.71 -21.13
C LYS A 141 -18.67 -9.89 -22.58
N LEU A 142 -17.57 -9.26 -22.97
CA LEU A 142 -16.96 -9.58 -24.26
C LEU A 142 -16.34 -10.98 -24.17
N PRO A 143 -16.64 -11.88 -25.13
CA PRO A 143 -16.14 -13.26 -25.11
C PRO A 143 -14.62 -13.31 -25.19
N SER A 144 -14.04 -14.39 -24.66
CA SER A 144 -12.59 -14.61 -24.67
C SER A 144 -12.05 -14.67 -26.11
N ALA A 145 -11.01 -13.88 -26.40
CA ALA A 145 -10.35 -13.83 -27.70
C ALA A 145 -8.83 -13.87 -27.55
N GLY A 146 -8.15 -14.60 -28.44
CA GLY A 146 -6.69 -14.74 -28.42
C GLY A 146 -6.17 -15.57 -27.26
N ASN A 147 -4.94 -15.31 -26.82
CA ASN A 147 -4.29 -16.04 -25.75
C ASN A 147 -3.43 -15.15 -24.82
N ALA A 148 -2.87 -15.76 -23.78
CA ALA A 148 -2.10 -15.14 -22.71
C ALA A 148 -0.91 -14.25 -23.12
N SER A 149 -0.37 -14.38 -24.34
CA SER A 149 0.72 -13.55 -24.90
C SER A 149 0.23 -12.35 -25.73
N GLN A 150 -1.08 -12.15 -25.82
CA GLN A 150 -1.72 -11.08 -26.57
C GLN A 150 -2.42 -10.08 -25.64
N ILE A 151 -2.72 -8.91 -26.18
CA ILE A 151 -3.56 -7.88 -25.56
C ILE A 151 -4.84 -7.81 -26.38
N MET A 152 -5.98 -7.82 -25.69
CA MET A 152 -7.31 -7.68 -26.27
C MET A 152 -7.75 -6.22 -26.11
N TYR A 153 -7.92 -5.55 -27.24
CA TYR A 153 -8.52 -4.22 -27.31
C TYR A 153 -9.99 -4.35 -27.67
N ALA A 154 -10.83 -3.53 -27.02
CA ALA A 154 -12.25 -3.42 -27.32
C ALA A 154 -12.64 -1.94 -27.42
N ALA A 155 -13.09 -1.49 -28.59
CA ALA A 155 -13.39 -0.10 -28.89
C ALA A 155 -14.84 0.10 -29.38
N ARG A 156 -15.46 1.22 -29.00
CA ARG A 156 -16.79 1.64 -29.43
C ARG A 156 -17.02 3.14 -29.25
N ASN A 157 -18.06 3.68 -29.88
CA ASN A 157 -18.67 4.93 -29.41
C ASN A 157 -19.80 4.64 -28.39
N VAL A 158 -19.99 5.57 -27.47
CA VAL A 158 -21.07 5.62 -26.47
C VAL A 158 -21.78 6.96 -26.61
N ALA A 159 -22.99 6.94 -27.16
CA ALA A 159 -23.82 8.14 -27.34
C ALA A 159 -24.47 8.58 -26.02
N SER A 160 -24.48 9.88 -25.74
CA SER A 160 -25.31 10.49 -24.69
C SER A 160 -26.00 11.76 -25.20
N ALA A 161 -27.26 11.98 -24.80
CA ALA A 161 -28.04 13.16 -25.19
C ALA A 161 -27.55 14.47 -24.54
N LYS A 162 -26.76 14.38 -23.48
CA LYS A 162 -26.17 15.50 -22.73
C LYS A 162 -24.88 15.05 -22.04
N ALA A 163 -24.07 15.99 -21.54
CA ALA A 163 -22.97 15.64 -20.65
C ALA A 163 -23.50 14.99 -19.35
N MET A 164 -22.89 13.89 -18.91
CA MET A 164 -23.29 13.13 -17.72
C MET A 164 -22.08 12.48 -17.05
N GLY A 165 -22.16 12.27 -15.73
CA GLY A 165 -21.23 11.38 -15.04
C GLY A 165 -21.41 9.92 -15.47
N ALA A 166 -20.38 9.11 -15.31
CA ALA A 166 -20.42 7.68 -15.60
C ALA A 166 -19.76 6.87 -14.48
N ILE A 167 -20.48 5.86 -13.98
CA ILE A 167 -19.94 4.80 -13.15
C ILE A 167 -19.45 3.71 -14.10
N VAL A 168 -18.15 3.45 -14.13
CA VAL A 168 -17.51 2.52 -15.08
C VAL A 168 -17.02 1.26 -14.34
N GLN A 169 -17.35 0.09 -14.87
CA GLN A 169 -16.91 -1.23 -14.39
C GLN A 169 -16.03 -1.89 -15.46
N LEU A 170 -14.87 -2.41 -15.05
CA LEU A 170 -13.77 -2.81 -15.94
C LEU A 170 -13.10 -4.10 -15.44
N ASP A 171 -13.83 -5.22 -15.51
CA ASP A 171 -13.42 -6.53 -14.98
C ASP A 171 -12.45 -7.24 -15.95
N ARG A 172 -11.26 -7.61 -15.46
CA ARG A 172 -10.13 -8.20 -16.22
C ARG A 172 -9.55 -7.28 -17.31
N VAL A 173 -9.88 -6.01 -17.20
CA VAL A 173 -9.34 -4.93 -18.01
C VAL A 173 -8.18 -4.31 -17.23
N PHE A 174 -7.06 -4.05 -17.90
CA PHE A 174 -5.92 -3.35 -17.31
C PHE A 174 -6.25 -1.87 -17.08
N GLU A 175 -6.91 -1.27 -18.06
CA GLU A 175 -7.24 0.15 -18.13
C GLU A 175 -8.18 0.43 -19.30
N ALA A 176 -8.82 1.60 -19.30
CA ALA A 176 -9.63 2.08 -20.41
C ALA A 176 -9.37 3.56 -20.72
N TRP A 177 -9.78 4.01 -21.90
CA TRP A 177 -9.87 5.40 -22.30
C TRP A 177 -11.33 5.74 -22.56
N LEU A 178 -11.86 6.77 -21.89
CA LEU A 178 -13.21 7.29 -22.13
C LEU A 178 -13.09 8.78 -22.48
N GLY A 179 -13.49 9.16 -23.70
CA GLY A 179 -13.28 10.51 -24.22
C GLY A 179 -11.81 10.92 -24.26
N GLY A 180 -10.90 9.95 -24.40
CA GLY A 180 -9.45 10.15 -24.33
C GLY A 180 -8.85 10.19 -22.90
N ARG A 181 -9.64 10.24 -21.83
CA ARG A 181 -9.13 10.18 -20.45
C ARG A 181 -8.86 8.73 -20.04
N ARG A 182 -7.68 8.46 -19.48
CA ARG A 182 -7.27 7.15 -18.96
C ARG A 182 -7.99 6.84 -17.64
N ILE A 183 -8.51 5.64 -17.50
CA ILE A 183 -9.26 5.11 -16.35
C ILE A 183 -8.58 3.81 -15.89
N GLY A 184 -8.53 3.57 -14.58
CA GLY A 184 -8.02 2.33 -13.99
C GLY A 184 -8.84 1.08 -14.35
N GLY A 185 -8.40 -0.10 -13.92
CA GLY A 185 -9.07 -1.36 -14.25
C GLY A 185 -8.95 -2.41 -13.13
N ASP A 186 -9.98 -3.25 -12.98
CA ASP A 186 -9.95 -4.39 -12.07
C ASP A 186 -9.27 -5.57 -12.77
N VAL A 187 -7.94 -5.55 -12.80
CA VAL A 187 -7.11 -6.48 -13.59
C VAL A 187 -7.35 -7.95 -13.24
N TYR A 188 -7.81 -8.23 -12.02
CA TYR A 188 -8.16 -9.57 -11.53
C TYR A 188 -9.62 -9.95 -11.84
N GLY A 189 -10.51 -8.95 -11.93
CA GLY A 189 -11.94 -9.12 -12.13
C GLY A 189 -12.66 -9.60 -10.87
N HIS A 190 -12.40 -8.92 -9.73
CA HIS A 190 -13.16 -9.08 -8.49
C HIS A 190 -14.63 -8.63 -8.67
N GLY A 191 -14.89 -7.67 -9.56
CA GLY A 191 -16.23 -7.17 -9.87
C GLY A 191 -16.77 -6.13 -8.88
N ILE A 192 -15.98 -5.76 -7.87
CA ILE A 192 -16.34 -4.76 -6.84
C ILE A 192 -15.91 -3.34 -7.20
N MET A 193 -14.87 -3.18 -8.02
CA MET A 193 -14.32 -1.87 -8.35
C MET A 193 -15.24 -1.11 -9.30
N ARG A 194 -15.39 0.19 -9.05
CA ARG A 194 -16.09 1.14 -9.92
C ARG A 194 -15.21 2.37 -10.05
N PHE A 195 -15.16 2.95 -11.25
CA PHE A 195 -14.34 4.11 -11.55
C PHE A 195 -15.21 5.29 -12.00
N ALA A 196 -14.76 6.50 -11.71
CA ALA A 196 -15.42 7.72 -12.16
C ALA A 196 -15.01 8.04 -13.61
N GLY A 197 -16.00 8.14 -14.48
CA GLY A 197 -15.88 8.61 -15.86
C GLY A 197 -16.90 9.70 -16.16
N GLN A 198 -16.89 10.17 -17.41
CA GLN A 198 -17.81 11.18 -17.92
C GLN A 198 -18.14 10.88 -19.38
N LEU A 199 -19.39 11.13 -19.79
CA LEU A 199 -19.80 11.18 -21.18
C LEU A 199 -19.98 12.64 -21.60
N ALA A 200 -19.52 12.98 -22.81
CA ALA A 200 -19.88 14.22 -23.49
C ALA A 200 -21.30 14.14 -24.06
N ALA A 201 -21.85 15.27 -24.51
CA ALA A 201 -23.03 15.26 -25.37
C ALA A 201 -22.62 14.81 -26.79
N GLY A 202 -23.38 13.89 -27.38
CA GLY A 202 -23.00 13.17 -28.60
C GLY A 202 -22.21 11.89 -28.30
N ASP A 203 -21.34 11.50 -29.24
CA ASP A 203 -20.54 10.27 -29.12
C ASP A 203 -19.29 10.47 -28.27
N THR A 204 -19.14 9.65 -27.23
CA THR A 204 -17.91 9.52 -26.44
C THR A 204 -17.22 8.21 -26.81
N LEU A 205 -15.97 8.27 -27.29
CA LEU A 205 -15.17 7.08 -27.61
C LEU A 205 -14.75 6.36 -26.32
N LEU A 206 -15.03 5.06 -26.24
CA LEU A 206 -14.60 4.14 -25.18
C LEU A 206 -13.69 3.06 -25.77
N VAL A 207 -12.48 2.91 -25.22
CA VAL A 207 -11.52 1.86 -25.59
C VAL A 207 -10.99 1.18 -24.33
N ALA A 208 -11.22 -0.11 -24.17
CA ALA A 208 -10.68 -0.93 -23.08
C ALA A 208 -9.50 -1.79 -23.55
N ARG A 209 -8.55 -2.04 -22.65
CA ARG A 209 -7.34 -2.84 -22.87
C ARG A 209 -7.26 -3.96 -21.83
N GLY A 210 -7.36 -5.23 -22.23
CA GLY A 210 -7.33 -6.39 -21.34
C GLY A 210 -6.40 -7.51 -21.82
N ARG A 211 -6.30 -8.60 -21.04
CA ARG A 211 -5.46 -9.75 -21.39
C ARG A 211 -6.13 -10.61 -22.47
N GLY A 212 -5.39 -11.01 -23.49
CA GLY A 212 -5.85 -12.03 -24.44
C GLY A 212 -6.13 -13.38 -23.75
N GLY A 213 -7.10 -14.12 -24.26
CA GLY A 213 -7.55 -15.39 -23.67
C GLY A 213 -8.45 -15.22 -22.42
N GLN A 214 -8.93 -14.01 -22.13
CA GLN A 214 -9.89 -13.75 -21.05
C GLN A 214 -11.14 -13.03 -21.58
N ALA A 215 -12.30 -13.35 -21.00
CA ALA A 215 -13.53 -12.60 -21.22
C ALA A 215 -13.55 -11.34 -20.34
N LEU A 216 -13.83 -10.18 -20.94
CA LEU A 216 -13.75 -8.85 -20.33
C LEU A 216 -15.14 -8.36 -19.91
N GLY A 217 -15.30 -7.91 -18.66
CA GLY A 217 -16.51 -7.23 -18.21
C GLY A 217 -16.37 -5.72 -18.39
N ILE A 218 -17.20 -5.11 -19.24
CA ILE A 218 -17.19 -3.65 -19.43
C ILE A 218 -18.62 -3.13 -19.25
N GLY A 219 -18.87 -2.54 -18.10
CA GLY A 219 -20.16 -1.93 -17.75
C GLY A 219 -20.04 -0.41 -17.62
N LEU A 220 -21.08 0.32 -18.00
CA LEU A 220 -21.16 1.77 -17.81
C LEU A 220 -22.58 2.14 -17.41
N ARG A 221 -22.76 2.81 -16.27
CA ARG A 221 -24.03 3.43 -15.89
C ARG A 221 -23.88 4.94 -15.91
N THR A 222 -24.77 5.66 -16.58
CA THR A 222 -24.79 7.13 -16.49
C THR A 222 -25.23 7.58 -15.10
N SER A 223 -24.94 8.84 -14.76
CA SER A 223 -25.44 9.51 -13.56
C SER A 223 -25.67 10.99 -13.84
N SER A 224 -26.74 11.56 -13.27
CA SER A 224 -26.97 13.01 -13.26
C SER A 224 -26.38 13.73 -12.05
N HIS A 225 -25.66 13.01 -11.18
CA HIS A 225 -25.03 13.57 -9.98
C HIS A 225 -23.58 13.98 -10.22
N LEU A 226 -23.01 14.76 -9.29
CA LEU A 226 -21.58 15.11 -9.31
C LEU A 226 -20.71 14.01 -8.68
N ALA A 227 -21.30 13.16 -7.84
CA ALA A 227 -20.61 12.06 -7.18
C ALA A 227 -21.54 10.85 -6.90
N ALA A 228 -20.93 9.70 -6.59
CA ALA A 228 -21.62 8.49 -6.14
C ALA A 228 -20.75 7.70 -5.14
N LEU A 229 -21.38 6.89 -4.29
CA LEU A 229 -20.71 5.99 -3.34
C LEU A 229 -20.73 4.55 -3.86
N ASN A 230 -19.57 3.87 -3.88
CA ASN A 230 -19.46 2.50 -4.40
C ASN A 230 -19.83 1.45 -3.34
N GLY A 231 -21.12 1.16 -3.21
CA GLY A 231 -21.64 0.13 -2.30
C GLY A 231 -21.19 -1.31 -2.56
N HIS A 232 -20.39 -1.60 -3.59
CA HIS A 232 -19.84 -2.93 -3.85
C HIS A 232 -18.49 -3.18 -3.13
N ASP A 233 -17.76 -2.13 -2.73
CA ASP A 233 -16.37 -2.21 -2.25
C ASP A 233 -16.25 -1.66 -0.82
N VAL A 234 -17.10 -2.19 0.09
CA VAL A 234 -17.24 -1.67 1.46
C VAL A 234 -16.29 -2.41 2.41
N THR A 235 -15.32 -1.68 2.99
CA THR A 235 -14.53 -2.16 4.12
C THR A 235 -15.32 -1.92 5.41
N ARG A 236 -15.81 -2.98 6.06
CA ARG A 236 -16.67 -2.88 7.26
C ARG A 236 -16.25 -3.83 8.38
N PRO A 237 -16.53 -3.48 9.65
CA PRO A 237 -16.40 -4.39 10.78
C PRO A 237 -17.67 -5.24 10.95
N ASP A 238 -17.55 -6.33 11.72
CA ASP A 238 -18.70 -7.07 12.25
C ASP A 238 -18.91 -6.67 13.72
N LEU A 239 -20.15 -6.37 14.14
CA LEU A 239 -20.46 -5.72 15.42
C LEU A 239 -20.57 -6.74 16.56
N ARG A 240 -19.52 -6.84 17.37
CA ARG A 240 -19.41 -7.87 18.41
C ARG A 240 -20.28 -7.56 19.62
N VAL A 241 -21.02 -8.56 20.11
CA VAL A 241 -21.85 -8.43 21.32
C VAL A 241 -20.98 -8.02 22.51
N GLY A 242 -21.46 -7.04 23.28
CA GLY A 242 -20.75 -6.46 24.42
C GLY A 242 -19.69 -5.41 24.06
N ASP A 243 -19.39 -5.16 22.79
CA ASP A 243 -18.39 -4.19 22.34
C ASP A 243 -19.03 -2.92 21.75
N ALA A 244 -18.71 -1.76 22.33
CA ALA A 244 -19.09 -0.43 21.85
C ALA A 244 -17.88 0.42 21.38
N SER A 245 -16.70 -0.19 21.23
CA SER A 245 -15.46 0.50 20.89
C SER A 245 -15.52 1.21 19.53
N VAL A 246 -14.79 2.32 19.42
CA VAL A 246 -14.72 3.08 18.16
C VAL A 246 -14.11 2.21 17.06
N ARG A 247 -14.83 2.15 15.95
CA ARG A 247 -14.55 1.35 14.75
C ARG A 247 -14.62 2.27 13.52
N TRP A 248 -14.26 1.75 12.36
CA TRP A 248 -14.14 2.53 11.13
C TRP A 248 -14.82 1.81 9.97
N LEU A 249 -15.36 2.55 9.01
CA LEU A 249 -15.95 2.00 7.79
C LEU A 249 -15.37 2.71 6.57
N GLY A 250 -14.81 1.94 5.64
CA GLY A 250 -14.25 2.39 4.38
C GLY A 250 -15.26 2.23 3.24
N LEU A 251 -15.55 3.30 2.50
CA LEU A 251 -16.48 3.30 1.38
C LEU A 251 -15.97 4.20 0.25
N PRO A 252 -15.75 3.71 -0.98
CA PRO A 252 -15.21 4.55 -2.04
C PRO A 252 -16.19 5.60 -2.56
N LEU A 253 -15.68 6.82 -2.72
CA LEU A 253 -16.33 7.94 -3.37
C LEU A 253 -15.83 8.04 -4.81
N LEU A 254 -16.77 8.18 -5.74
CA LEU A 254 -16.55 8.50 -7.15
C LEU A 254 -16.94 9.97 -7.37
N VAL A 255 -16.05 10.80 -7.93
CA VAL A 255 -16.36 12.20 -8.28
C VAL A 255 -16.31 12.37 -9.80
N PHE A 256 -17.45 12.64 -10.42
CA PHE A 256 -17.58 12.76 -11.89
C PHE A 256 -17.34 14.18 -12.41
N GLY A 257 -17.45 15.20 -11.54
CA GLY A 257 -17.58 16.60 -11.91
C GLY A 257 -16.48 17.12 -12.86
N TRP A 258 -16.88 17.72 -13.99
CA TRP A 258 -15.98 18.37 -14.93
C TRP A 258 -16.76 19.34 -15.84
N PRO A 259 -16.33 20.59 -16.06
CA PRO A 259 -14.98 21.14 -15.89
C PRO A 259 -14.51 21.30 -14.43
N ALA A 260 -13.24 21.63 -14.23
CA ALA A 260 -12.58 21.61 -12.91
C ALA A 260 -13.24 22.47 -11.79
N ALA A 261 -14.21 23.32 -12.11
CA ALA A 261 -15.07 24.01 -11.13
C ALA A 261 -15.93 23.03 -10.30
N ASP A 262 -16.29 21.88 -10.86
CA ASP A 262 -17.08 20.83 -10.22
C ASP A 262 -16.23 19.88 -9.35
N ALA A 263 -14.91 20.11 -9.26
CA ALA A 263 -14.03 19.38 -8.36
C ALA A 263 -14.53 19.53 -6.92
N ALA A 264 -14.61 18.43 -6.17
CA ALA A 264 -15.11 18.44 -4.81
C ALA A 264 -14.10 19.13 -3.88
N GLN A 265 -14.58 19.98 -2.97
CA GLN A 265 -13.74 20.75 -2.05
C GLN A 265 -14.08 20.41 -0.60
N ALA A 266 -13.09 20.31 0.29
CA ALA A 266 -13.27 20.07 1.72
C ALA A 266 -14.36 19.02 2.05
N ILE A 267 -14.26 17.83 1.44
CA ILE A 267 -15.30 16.79 1.55
C ILE A 267 -15.42 16.35 3.01
N THR A 268 -16.64 16.20 3.50
CA THR A 268 -16.91 15.59 4.81
C THR A 268 -17.67 14.27 4.66
N ALA A 269 -17.13 13.21 5.26
CA ALA A 269 -17.80 11.92 5.45
C ALA A 269 -18.45 11.88 6.83
N ARG A 270 -19.73 11.51 6.92
CA ARG A 270 -20.53 11.56 8.17
C ARG A 270 -21.27 10.26 8.42
N VAL A 271 -21.35 9.85 9.68
CA VAL A 271 -22.39 8.94 10.16
C VAL A 271 -23.57 9.79 10.62
N VAL A 272 -24.76 9.51 10.10
CA VAL A 272 -26.00 10.18 10.51
C VAL A 272 -26.51 9.52 11.80
N GLN A 273 -26.96 10.34 12.76
CA GLN A 273 -27.49 9.87 14.04
C GLN A 273 -28.83 9.14 13.85
N ASP A 274 -28.94 7.93 14.40
CA ASP A 274 -30.18 7.17 14.58
C ASP A 274 -30.26 6.61 16.02
N ASP A 275 -30.98 5.52 16.27
CA ASP A 275 -31.05 4.89 17.61
C ASP A 275 -29.76 4.15 18.02
N HIS A 276 -28.93 3.73 17.05
CA HIS A 276 -27.69 2.98 17.27
C HIS A 276 -26.43 3.85 17.28
N TRP A 277 -26.38 4.92 16.47
CA TRP A 277 -25.15 5.68 16.20
C TRP A 277 -25.19 7.10 16.76
N LEU A 278 -24.04 7.54 17.28
CA LEU A 278 -23.74 8.96 17.48
C LEU A 278 -23.34 9.61 16.15
N PRO A 279 -23.65 10.90 15.93
CA PRO A 279 -23.24 11.60 14.73
C PRO A 279 -21.72 11.78 14.73
N THR A 280 -21.09 11.52 13.58
CA THR A 280 -19.64 11.73 13.39
C THR A 280 -19.37 12.51 12.10
N ALA A 281 -18.19 13.12 12.00
CA ALA A 281 -17.75 13.86 10.82
C ALA A 281 -16.24 13.71 10.66
N VAL A 282 -15.82 13.28 9.47
CA VAL A 282 -14.42 13.10 9.06
C VAL A 282 -14.20 13.97 7.83
N ALA A 283 -13.43 15.05 7.99
CA ALA A 283 -13.05 15.91 6.88
C ALA A 283 -11.87 15.31 6.10
N MET A 284 -11.82 15.58 4.80
CA MET A 284 -10.65 15.39 3.94
C MET A 284 -10.48 16.63 3.02
N PRO A 285 -9.38 16.74 2.26
CA PRO A 285 -9.22 17.79 1.24
C PRO A 285 -10.17 17.57 0.04
N GLY A 286 -9.88 18.22 -1.09
CA GLY A 286 -10.68 18.04 -2.30
C GLY A 286 -10.30 16.85 -3.20
N LEU A 287 -11.11 16.64 -4.24
CA LEU A 287 -10.90 15.65 -5.29
C LEU A 287 -11.13 16.26 -6.66
N ALA A 288 -10.16 16.07 -7.56
CA ALA A 288 -10.27 16.42 -8.97
C ALA A 288 -11.37 15.63 -9.68
N GLY A 289 -11.93 16.21 -10.74
CA GLY A 289 -12.89 15.54 -11.62
C GLY A 289 -12.38 14.21 -12.17
N GLY A 290 -13.20 13.16 -12.09
CA GLY A 290 -12.83 11.79 -12.46
C GLY A 290 -12.07 11.01 -11.37
N SER A 291 -11.81 11.58 -10.19
CA SER A 291 -11.13 10.86 -9.11
C SER A 291 -12.02 9.79 -8.47
N ALA A 292 -11.38 8.75 -7.93
CA ALA A 292 -11.99 7.84 -6.98
C ALA A 292 -11.06 7.63 -5.77
N THR A 293 -11.59 7.53 -4.56
CA THR A 293 -10.81 7.40 -3.31
C THR A 293 -11.63 6.69 -2.24
N GLN A 294 -11.01 5.96 -1.31
CA GLN A 294 -11.74 5.40 -0.16
C GLN A 294 -12.03 6.50 0.89
N LEU A 295 -13.28 6.68 1.31
CA LEU A 295 -13.62 7.54 2.45
C LEU A 295 -13.64 6.75 3.75
N ALA A 296 -13.12 7.34 4.82
CA ALA A 296 -13.20 6.79 6.17
C ALA A 296 -14.35 7.44 6.97
N PHE A 297 -15.26 6.60 7.47
CA PHE A 297 -16.35 6.98 8.36
C PHE A 297 -16.06 6.45 9.77
N GLU A 298 -16.14 7.31 10.79
CA GLU A 298 -15.94 6.93 12.19
C GLU A 298 -17.24 6.37 12.77
N LEU A 299 -17.25 5.11 13.21
CA LEU A 299 -18.40 4.46 13.83
C LEU A 299 -18.32 4.60 15.36
N LYS A 300 -19.23 5.39 15.93
CA LYS A 300 -19.43 5.56 17.38
C LYS A 300 -20.82 5.04 17.78
N ALA A 301 -20.88 3.83 18.32
CA ALA A 301 -22.11 3.24 18.81
C ALA A 301 -22.57 3.92 20.12
N LYS A 302 -23.88 4.15 20.27
CA LYS A 302 -24.50 4.67 21.49
C LYS A 302 -24.49 3.65 22.64
N VAL A 303 -24.62 2.37 22.30
CA VAL A 303 -24.62 1.22 23.19
C VAL A 303 -23.96 0.03 22.49
N ALA A 304 -23.43 -0.92 23.25
CA ALA A 304 -22.95 -2.19 22.68
C ALA A 304 -24.13 -3.03 22.15
N PRO A 305 -23.93 -3.84 21.09
CA PRO A 305 -24.89 -4.87 20.70
C PRO A 305 -25.11 -5.87 21.83
N THR A 306 -26.36 -6.21 22.12
CA THR A 306 -26.73 -7.17 23.18
C THR A 306 -27.08 -8.55 22.66
N THR A 307 -27.35 -8.68 21.36
CA THR A 307 -27.83 -9.92 20.71
C THR A 307 -27.11 -10.10 19.38
N ALA A 308 -26.61 -11.32 19.10
CA ALA A 308 -25.98 -11.68 17.83
C ALA A 308 -27.03 -12.03 16.75
N GLY A 309 -26.65 -11.97 15.47
CA GLY A 309 -27.55 -12.27 14.35
C GLY A 309 -28.56 -11.17 14.02
N GLN A 310 -28.40 -9.97 14.58
CA GLN A 310 -29.15 -8.77 14.18
C GLN A 310 -28.44 -8.07 13.01
N GLU A 311 -29.17 -7.20 12.32
CA GLU A 311 -28.60 -6.25 11.37
C GLU A 311 -28.85 -4.83 11.87
N TRP A 312 -27.81 -4.09 12.22
CA TRP A 312 -27.91 -2.67 12.56
C TRP A 312 -27.76 -1.84 11.28
N PRO A 313 -28.75 -1.01 10.90
CA PRO A 313 -28.56 -0.06 9.82
C PRO A 313 -27.50 0.97 10.21
N VAL A 314 -26.80 1.55 9.24
CA VAL A 314 -26.08 2.81 9.40
C VAL A 314 -26.22 3.63 8.13
N VAL A 315 -26.59 4.90 8.28
CA VAL A 315 -26.72 5.85 7.16
C VAL A 315 -25.45 6.68 7.10
N LEU A 316 -24.73 6.53 5.99
CA LEU A 316 -23.51 7.28 5.70
C LEU A 316 -23.87 8.42 4.75
N ARG A 317 -23.44 9.65 5.08
CA ARG A 317 -23.62 10.84 4.23
C ARG A 317 -22.27 11.40 3.84
N VAL A 318 -22.11 11.77 2.57
CA VAL A 318 -20.97 12.55 2.07
C VAL A 318 -21.45 13.86 1.50
N ASP A 319 -20.74 14.95 1.82
CA ASP A 319 -21.09 16.30 1.40
C ASP A 319 -19.86 17.20 1.20
N SER A 320 -20.04 18.29 0.47
CA SER A 320 -18.98 19.23 0.04
C SER A 320 -19.58 20.63 -0.19
N PRO A 321 -18.92 21.74 0.19
CA PRO A 321 -19.50 23.09 0.13
C PRO A 321 -19.88 23.61 -1.26
N ASN A 322 -19.31 23.06 -2.34
CA ASN A 322 -19.65 23.43 -3.71
C ASN A 322 -20.61 22.44 -4.41
N TRP A 323 -21.13 21.43 -3.72
CA TRP A 323 -22.15 20.54 -4.29
C TRP A 323 -23.58 21.03 -4.02
N PRO A 324 -24.51 20.88 -4.98
CA PRO A 324 -25.92 21.20 -4.77
C PRO A 324 -26.65 20.18 -3.88
N HIS A 325 -26.04 19.00 -3.65
CA HIS A 325 -26.63 17.90 -2.91
C HIS A 325 -25.61 17.18 -2.01
N SER A 326 -26.12 16.62 -0.91
CA SER A 326 -25.43 15.56 -0.16
C SER A 326 -25.77 14.20 -0.77
N TYR A 327 -24.85 13.23 -0.71
CA TYR A 327 -25.11 11.86 -1.18
C TYR A 327 -25.12 10.89 0.00
N GLU A 328 -26.08 9.97 0.03
CA GLU A 328 -26.24 9.00 1.11
C GLU A 328 -26.10 7.55 0.63
N PHE A 329 -25.60 6.70 1.52
CA PHE A 329 -25.56 5.25 1.36
C PHE A 329 -25.91 4.59 2.67
N THR A 330 -26.98 3.79 2.66
CA THR A 330 -27.38 2.96 3.80
C THR A 330 -26.88 1.56 3.60
N LEU A 331 -26.12 1.05 4.55
CA LEU A 331 -25.76 -0.37 4.65
C LEU A 331 -26.15 -0.93 6.01
N LYS A 332 -26.11 -2.24 6.10
CA LYS A 332 -26.36 -2.98 7.34
C LYS A 332 -25.08 -3.61 7.85
N LEU A 333 -24.85 -3.52 9.15
CA LEU A 333 -23.74 -4.15 9.85
C LEU A 333 -24.28 -5.34 10.66
N PRO A 334 -23.76 -6.56 10.48
CA PRO A 334 -24.21 -7.72 11.23
C PRO A 334 -23.71 -7.65 12.67
N THR A 335 -24.53 -8.11 13.63
CA THR A 335 -24.07 -8.35 15.00
C THR A 335 -23.60 -9.80 15.16
N VAL A 336 -22.50 -10.00 15.87
CA VAL A 336 -21.82 -11.31 16.00
C VAL A 336 -21.54 -11.66 17.46
N ALA A 337 -21.51 -12.96 17.76
CA ALA A 337 -21.22 -13.47 19.10
C ALA A 337 -19.75 -13.21 19.51
N THR A 338 -19.43 -13.45 20.78
CA THR A 338 -18.09 -13.17 21.34
C THR A 338 -17.04 -14.24 21.00
N ASP A 339 -17.46 -15.41 20.55
CA ASP A 339 -16.68 -16.63 20.32
C ASP A 339 -16.46 -16.97 18.84
N VAL A 340 -17.17 -16.31 17.92
CA VAL A 340 -17.03 -16.51 16.46
C VAL A 340 -15.93 -15.66 15.83
N CYS A 341 -15.48 -16.04 14.63
CA CYS A 341 -14.61 -15.18 13.82
C CYS A 341 -15.33 -13.89 13.41
N TYR A 342 -14.63 -12.75 13.46
CA TYR A 342 -15.19 -11.44 13.11
C TYR A 342 -14.17 -10.51 12.43
N ARG A 343 -14.64 -9.55 11.61
CA ARG A 343 -13.80 -8.48 11.05
C ARG A 343 -13.65 -7.33 12.04
N GLN A 344 -12.39 -6.95 12.31
CA GLN A 344 -12.02 -5.75 13.04
C GLN A 344 -11.38 -4.73 12.09
N THR A 345 -11.72 -3.45 12.26
CA THR A 345 -11.30 -2.34 11.39
C THR A 345 -10.48 -1.30 12.13
N PHE A 346 -9.48 -0.74 11.47
CA PHE A 346 -8.68 0.39 11.93
C PHE A 346 -8.48 1.40 10.80
N ARG A 347 -8.05 2.63 11.15
CA ARG A 347 -7.66 3.65 10.18
C ARG A 347 -6.15 3.62 9.99
N SER A 348 -5.72 3.45 8.75
CA SER A 348 -4.31 3.32 8.34
C SER A 348 -3.50 4.61 8.60
N PRO A 349 -2.35 4.53 9.30
CA PRO A 349 -1.41 5.66 9.40
C PRO A 349 -0.74 6.07 8.09
N ASP A 350 -0.51 5.16 7.13
CA ASP A 350 0.15 5.48 5.83
C ASP A 350 -0.63 6.52 5.03
N ASP A 351 -1.97 6.43 5.03
CA ASP A 351 -2.82 7.08 4.02
C ASP A 351 -4.20 7.50 4.52
N ALA A 352 -4.55 7.20 5.78
CA ALA A 352 -5.83 7.52 6.43
C ALA A 352 -7.08 6.81 5.87
N SER A 353 -6.92 5.79 5.02
CA SER A 353 -8.00 4.85 4.64
C SER A 353 -8.38 3.92 5.79
N VAL A 354 -9.50 3.22 5.66
CA VAL A 354 -9.91 2.13 6.55
C VAL A 354 -9.42 0.81 6.00
N GLN A 355 -8.79 0.02 6.84
CA GLN A 355 -8.33 -1.34 6.54
C GLN A 355 -8.85 -2.29 7.62
N TYR A 356 -8.84 -3.60 7.35
CA TYR A 356 -9.37 -4.59 8.28
C TYR A 356 -8.50 -5.82 8.44
N TYR A 357 -8.75 -6.55 9.51
CA TYR A 357 -8.23 -7.88 9.78
C TYR A 357 -9.34 -8.82 10.24
N GLY A 358 -9.25 -10.10 9.88
CA GLY A 358 -10.05 -11.15 10.50
C GLY A 358 -9.49 -11.49 11.88
N VAL A 359 -10.37 -11.85 12.82
CA VAL A 359 -9.99 -12.26 14.17
C VAL A 359 -10.51 -13.66 14.43
N ARG A 360 -9.65 -14.59 14.86
CA ARG A 360 -10.05 -15.79 15.60
C ARG A 360 -9.86 -15.51 17.09
N PRO A 361 -10.95 -15.38 17.88
CA PRO A 361 -10.82 -15.27 19.33
C PRO A 361 -10.45 -16.64 19.93
N PRO A 362 -9.74 -16.66 21.07
CA PRO A 362 -9.54 -17.87 21.85
C PRO A 362 -10.82 -18.29 22.61
N VAL A 363 -10.81 -19.54 23.09
CA VAL A 363 -11.90 -20.12 23.92
C VAL A 363 -11.98 -19.42 25.28
N GLU A 364 -10.87 -19.34 26.01
CA GLU A 364 -10.75 -18.48 27.19
C GLU A 364 -10.24 -17.11 26.74
N GLN A 365 -10.93 -16.02 27.09
CA GLN A 365 -10.55 -14.66 26.68
C GLN A 365 -10.16 -13.80 27.89
N GLY A 366 -9.03 -13.11 27.79
CA GLY A 366 -8.53 -12.23 28.85
C GLY A 366 -7.27 -11.44 28.44
N PRO A 367 -6.79 -10.55 29.32
CA PRO A 367 -5.56 -9.78 29.08
C PRO A 367 -4.31 -10.67 29.20
N ASN A 368 -3.18 -10.16 28.70
CA ASN A 368 -1.85 -10.80 28.69
C ASN A 368 -1.85 -12.18 27.99
N GLN A 369 -2.70 -12.33 26.97
CA GLN A 369 -2.78 -13.53 26.14
C GLN A 369 -1.85 -13.48 24.93
N PRO A 370 -1.36 -14.62 24.40
CA PRO A 370 -0.54 -14.65 23.20
C PRO A 370 -1.27 -14.16 21.94
N LEU A 371 -0.50 -13.65 20.97
CA LEU A 371 -1.01 -13.15 19.68
C LEU A 371 -0.23 -13.73 18.50
N VAL A 372 -0.96 -14.32 17.55
CA VAL A 372 -0.45 -14.77 16.25
C VAL A 372 -0.91 -13.78 15.18
N LEU A 373 0.05 -13.22 14.44
CA LEU A 373 -0.24 -12.51 13.19
C LEU A 373 -0.25 -13.53 12.05
N SER A 374 -1.40 -13.75 11.41
CA SER A 374 -1.57 -14.69 10.30
C SER A 374 -1.73 -13.96 8.98
N VAL A 375 -0.63 -13.66 8.29
CA VAL A 375 -0.67 -13.02 6.97
C VAL A 375 -1.24 -13.99 5.92
N HIS A 376 -2.11 -13.50 5.03
CA HIS A 376 -2.92 -14.35 4.13
C HIS A 376 -2.27 -14.68 2.78
N GLY A 377 -2.72 -15.78 2.17
CA GLY A 377 -2.36 -16.23 0.81
C GLY A 377 -2.88 -15.33 -0.32
N ALA A 378 -2.42 -15.55 -1.55
CA ALA A 378 -2.78 -14.73 -2.71
C ALA A 378 -4.24 -14.97 -3.13
N GLY A 379 -5.06 -13.92 -3.13
CA GLY A 379 -6.49 -13.98 -3.45
C GLY A 379 -7.38 -14.39 -2.26
N VAL A 380 -6.84 -14.50 -1.05
CA VAL A 380 -7.56 -14.91 0.17
C VAL A 380 -8.18 -13.68 0.88
N ASP A 381 -9.42 -13.79 1.38
CA ASP A 381 -10.02 -12.80 2.30
C ASP A 381 -9.42 -12.98 3.71
N ALA A 382 -9.04 -11.88 4.35
CA ALA A 382 -8.57 -11.83 5.73
C ALA A 382 -9.49 -12.56 6.75
N ILE A 383 -10.82 -12.53 6.58
CA ILE A 383 -11.70 -13.34 7.44
C ILE A 383 -11.58 -14.84 7.15
N GLY A 384 -11.40 -15.22 5.89
CA GLY A 384 -11.22 -16.62 5.48
C GLY A 384 -9.91 -17.19 6.03
N GLN A 385 -8.85 -16.38 6.04
CA GLN A 385 -7.59 -16.73 6.70
C GLN A 385 -7.78 -16.94 8.22
N ALA A 386 -8.57 -16.11 8.91
CA ALA A 386 -8.88 -16.32 10.34
C ALA A 386 -9.79 -17.54 10.58
N GLN A 387 -10.72 -17.82 9.66
CA GLN A 387 -11.64 -18.97 9.71
C GLN A 387 -10.95 -20.32 9.43
N ALA A 388 -9.76 -20.31 8.80
CA ALA A 388 -8.96 -21.51 8.57
C ALA A 388 -8.29 -22.10 9.83
N TYR A 389 -8.36 -21.40 10.97
CA TYR A 389 -7.87 -21.89 12.27
C TYR A 389 -9.03 -22.22 13.21
N HIS A 390 -8.85 -23.20 14.10
CA HIS A 390 -9.73 -23.48 15.23
C HIS A 390 -9.56 -22.45 16.37
N ALA A 391 -10.41 -22.57 17.40
CA ALA A 391 -10.32 -21.71 18.57
C ALA A 391 -9.29 -22.29 19.53
N HIS A 392 -8.07 -21.78 19.47
CA HIS A 392 -7.01 -22.12 20.43
C HIS A 392 -7.43 -21.73 21.86
N PRO A 393 -6.99 -22.44 22.91
CA PRO A 393 -7.47 -22.19 24.28
C PRO A 393 -7.25 -20.75 24.77
N LYS A 394 -6.11 -20.13 24.43
CA LYS A 394 -5.68 -18.80 24.93
C LYS A 394 -5.03 -17.89 23.89
N THR A 395 -4.87 -18.33 22.65
CA THR A 395 -4.15 -17.59 21.61
C THR A 395 -5.12 -16.81 20.73
N TRP A 396 -4.94 -15.49 20.64
CA TRP A 396 -5.61 -14.67 19.62
C TRP A 396 -4.92 -14.84 18.28
N ILE A 397 -5.68 -14.92 17.19
CA ILE A 397 -5.13 -14.85 15.83
C ILE A 397 -5.72 -13.64 15.12
N ALA A 398 -4.85 -12.73 14.68
CA ALA A 398 -5.20 -11.59 13.85
C ALA A 398 -4.69 -11.85 12.42
N ALA A 399 -5.61 -11.92 11.46
CA ALA A 399 -5.30 -12.14 10.05
C ALA A 399 -5.49 -10.83 9.26
N PRO A 400 -4.43 -10.02 9.04
CA PRO A 400 -4.54 -8.75 8.32
C PRO A 400 -4.94 -8.93 6.86
N THR A 401 -5.49 -7.86 6.27
CA THR A 401 -5.52 -7.69 4.81
C THR A 401 -4.15 -7.26 4.28
N ASN A 402 -3.75 -7.74 3.10
CA ASN A 402 -2.61 -7.22 2.34
C ASN A 402 -2.99 -5.91 1.60
N ARG A 403 -3.81 -5.04 2.21
CA ARG A 403 -4.65 -3.99 1.59
C ARG A 403 -5.73 -4.51 0.62
N ARG A 404 -5.38 -5.42 -0.28
CA ARG A 404 -6.27 -6.15 -1.21
C ARG A 404 -5.90 -7.65 -1.20
N PRO A 405 -6.76 -8.56 -1.71
CA PRO A 405 -6.49 -10.01 -1.68
C PRO A 405 -5.19 -10.44 -2.37
N PHE A 406 -4.74 -9.69 -3.39
CA PHE A 406 -3.39 -9.83 -3.98
C PHE A 406 -2.45 -8.74 -3.44
N GLY A 407 -2.88 -7.48 -3.44
CA GLY A 407 -2.23 -6.43 -2.65
C GLY A 407 -0.79 -6.14 -3.05
N PHE A 408 0.10 -6.13 -2.06
CA PHE A 408 1.53 -5.83 -2.21
C PHE A 408 2.43 -7.01 -1.83
N ASP A 409 1.95 -8.25 -1.97
CA ASP A 409 2.68 -9.48 -1.61
C ASP A 409 3.30 -9.51 -0.19
N TRP A 410 2.85 -8.65 0.75
CA TRP A 410 3.45 -8.37 2.06
C TRP A 410 4.80 -7.62 2.06
N GLU A 411 5.13 -6.93 0.97
CA GLU A 411 6.12 -5.85 0.90
C GLU A 411 5.43 -4.46 0.93
N GLU A 412 6.21 -3.37 0.97
CA GLU A 412 5.76 -1.96 0.90
C GLU A 412 4.49 -1.66 1.78
N TRP A 413 3.36 -1.21 1.22
CA TRP A 413 2.13 -0.93 1.99
C TRP A 413 1.43 -2.17 2.57
N GLY A 414 1.75 -3.37 2.08
CA GLY A 414 1.27 -4.64 2.62
C GLY A 414 1.97 -4.97 3.94
N HIS A 415 3.30 -4.82 3.94
CA HIS A 415 4.17 -4.96 5.10
C HIS A 415 3.71 -4.06 6.26
N TRP A 416 3.57 -2.76 6.01
CA TRP A 416 3.15 -1.80 7.03
C TRP A 416 1.72 -2.05 7.51
N ASN A 417 0.77 -2.40 6.62
CA ASN A 417 -0.60 -2.71 7.03
C ASN A 417 -0.69 -3.93 7.97
N GLY A 418 0.17 -4.95 7.76
CA GLY A 418 0.30 -6.08 8.68
C GLY A 418 0.77 -5.63 10.08
N LEU A 419 1.75 -4.74 10.14
CA LEU A 419 2.29 -4.19 11.41
C LEU A 419 1.32 -3.23 12.12
N TYR A 420 0.48 -2.50 11.38
CA TYR A 420 -0.59 -1.67 11.97
C TYR A 420 -1.76 -2.50 12.49
N ALA A 421 -2.19 -3.53 11.76
CA ALA A 421 -3.22 -4.47 12.22
C ALA A 421 -2.76 -5.23 13.48
N LEU A 422 -1.49 -5.64 13.52
CA LEU A 422 -0.84 -6.15 14.72
C LEU A 422 -0.97 -5.16 15.88
N GLN A 423 -0.60 -3.89 15.69
CA GLN A 423 -0.61 -2.89 16.75
C GLN A 423 -2.04 -2.59 17.28
N ASP A 424 -3.04 -2.50 16.39
CA ASP A 424 -4.46 -2.34 16.80
C ASP A 424 -4.95 -3.58 17.56
N ALA A 425 -4.60 -4.80 17.13
CA ALA A 425 -4.92 -6.04 17.83
C ALA A 425 -4.28 -6.11 19.23
N GLN A 426 -2.99 -5.76 19.35
CA GLN A 426 -2.28 -5.73 20.63
C GLN A 426 -2.95 -4.78 21.63
N THR A 427 -3.33 -3.58 21.18
CA THR A 427 -4.01 -2.58 22.00
C THR A 427 -5.45 -2.98 22.35
N ARG A 428 -6.20 -3.56 21.40
CA ARG A 428 -7.62 -3.95 21.62
C ARG A 428 -7.79 -5.17 22.50
N PHE A 429 -6.90 -6.16 22.40
CA PHE A 429 -7.01 -7.42 23.14
C PHE A 429 -6.08 -7.49 24.35
N ALA A 430 -5.29 -6.43 24.60
CA ALA A 430 -4.30 -6.33 25.68
C ALA A 430 -3.35 -7.55 25.74
N THR A 431 -2.85 -7.98 24.58
CA THR A 431 -2.05 -9.20 24.43
C THR A 431 -0.63 -9.05 24.98
N ASP A 432 -0.03 -10.14 25.44
CA ASP A 432 1.36 -10.15 25.88
C ASP A 432 2.34 -10.00 24.69
N ARG A 433 3.15 -8.94 24.72
CA ARG A 433 4.19 -8.66 23.72
C ARG A 433 5.33 -9.70 23.74
N ALA A 434 5.54 -10.40 24.84
CA ALA A 434 6.57 -11.45 24.91
C ALA A 434 6.14 -12.73 24.15
N HIS A 435 4.84 -13.01 24.06
CA HIS A 435 4.27 -14.21 23.42
C HIS A 435 3.57 -13.86 22.10
N GLN A 436 4.33 -13.21 21.20
CA GLN A 436 3.88 -12.79 19.88
C GLN A 436 4.55 -13.61 18.77
N TYR A 437 3.78 -14.06 17.78
CA TYR A 437 4.25 -14.95 16.70
C TYR A 437 3.74 -14.51 15.33
N LEU A 438 4.37 -15.02 14.26
CA LEU A 438 4.03 -14.72 12.87
C LEU A 438 3.90 -16.01 12.06
N THR A 439 2.83 -16.13 11.26
CA THR A 439 2.54 -17.29 10.40
C THR A 439 1.82 -16.83 9.14
N GLY A 440 1.72 -17.72 8.15
CA GLY A 440 0.95 -17.50 6.94
C GLY A 440 1.19 -18.56 5.89
N HIS A 441 0.24 -18.67 4.94
CA HIS A 441 0.29 -19.63 3.83
C HIS A 441 0.51 -18.93 2.49
N SER A 442 1.26 -19.56 1.57
CA SER A 442 1.50 -19.04 0.22
C SER A 442 2.07 -17.62 0.28
N MET A 443 1.38 -16.60 -0.25
CA MET A 443 1.74 -15.18 -0.09
C MET A 443 2.07 -14.80 1.36
N GLY A 444 1.30 -15.30 2.33
CA GLY A 444 1.57 -15.12 3.75
C GLY A 444 2.79 -15.89 4.26
N GLY A 445 3.15 -17.02 3.64
CA GLY A 445 4.39 -17.75 3.97
C GLY A 445 5.63 -16.94 3.58
N HIS A 446 5.58 -16.24 2.44
CA HIS A 446 6.59 -15.25 2.07
C HIS A 446 6.57 -14.04 3.02
N GLY A 447 5.40 -13.46 3.29
CA GLY A 447 5.25 -12.36 4.25
C GLY A 447 5.76 -12.71 5.67
N THR A 448 5.63 -13.96 6.08
CA THR A 448 6.17 -14.48 7.35
C THR A 448 7.69 -14.39 7.40
N TRP A 449 8.37 -14.70 6.29
CA TRP A 449 9.81 -14.47 6.18
C TRP A 449 10.13 -12.97 6.08
N GLN A 450 9.38 -12.19 5.30
CA GLN A 450 9.66 -10.77 4.99
C GLN A 450 9.53 -9.88 6.24
N LEU A 451 8.36 -9.86 6.89
CA LEU A 451 8.16 -9.17 8.16
C LEU A 451 9.07 -9.78 9.25
N GLY A 452 9.28 -11.09 9.22
CA GLY A 452 10.10 -11.81 10.19
C GLY A 452 11.58 -11.42 10.19
N VAL A 453 12.22 -11.22 9.04
CA VAL A 453 13.63 -10.77 8.99
C VAL A 453 13.77 -9.29 9.34
N HIS A 454 12.84 -8.44 8.89
CA HIS A 454 12.95 -6.99 9.08
C HIS A 454 12.55 -6.54 10.50
N HIS A 455 11.53 -7.17 11.11
CA HIS A 455 11.00 -6.87 12.45
C HIS A 455 11.13 -8.07 13.40
N SER A 456 12.29 -8.73 13.35
CA SER A 456 12.59 -9.91 14.18
C SER A 456 12.50 -9.64 15.69
N ASP A 457 12.62 -8.41 16.16
CA ASP A 457 12.36 -7.99 17.55
C ASP A 457 10.90 -8.18 17.99
N ARG A 458 9.95 -8.30 17.06
CA ARG A 458 8.51 -8.39 17.35
C ARG A 458 7.97 -9.82 17.45
N PHE A 459 8.67 -10.84 16.98
CA PHE A 459 8.13 -12.20 16.90
C PHE A 459 9.06 -13.24 17.53
N ALA A 460 8.57 -14.02 18.49
CA ALA A 460 9.33 -15.08 19.17
C ALA A 460 9.61 -16.28 18.23
N LEU A 461 8.62 -16.61 17.38
CA LEU A 461 8.66 -17.70 16.41
C LEU A 461 8.02 -17.26 15.07
N LEU A 462 8.61 -17.75 13.98
CA LEU A 462 8.08 -17.66 12.61
C LEU A 462 7.56 -19.04 12.15
N GLY A 463 6.32 -19.11 11.68
CA GLY A 463 5.65 -20.33 11.19
C GLY A 463 5.28 -20.27 9.70
N PRO A 464 6.23 -20.12 8.76
CA PRO A 464 5.91 -19.98 7.34
C PRO A 464 5.43 -21.31 6.73
N SER A 465 4.25 -21.28 6.09
CA SER A 465 3.68 -22.41 5.34
C SER A 465 3.69 -22.14 3.83
N ALA A 466 4.20 -23.08 3.04
CA ALA A 466 4.29 -23.01 1.57
C ALA A 466 4.83 -21.66 1.05
N GLY A 467 5.86 -21.11 1.72
CA GLY A 467 6.38 -19.76 1.48
C GLY A 467 7.78 -19.72 0.86
N TRP A 468 7.98 -18.85 -0.13
CA TRP A 468 9.26 -18.61 -0.80
C TRP A 468 10.06 -17.48 -0.16
N GLY A 469 11.38 -17.51 -0.38
CA GLY A 469 12.29 -16.50 0.17
C GLY A 469 12.11 -15.13 -0.46
N SER A 470 12.16 -15.04 -1.80
CA SER A 470 12.05 -13.78 -2.54
C SER A 470 11.46 -14.01 -3.93
N PHE A 471 10.87 -12.99 -4.53
CA PHE A 471 10.48 -13.00 -5.94
C PHE A 471 11.60 -13.46 -6.88
N TYR A 472 12.86 -13.18 -6.52
CA TYR A 472 14.03 -13.50 -7.35
C TYR A 472 14.35 -15.00 -7.40
N THR A 473 13.98 -15.78 -6.37
CA THR A 473 14.03 -17.25 -6.42
C THR A 473 12.80 -17.78 -7.14
N TYR A 474 11.63 -17.50 -6.57
CA TYR A 474 10.36 -18.11 -6.95
C TYR A 474 9.90 -17.82 -8.38
N THR A 475 9.98 -16.56 -8.82
CA THR A 475 9.48 -16.15 -10.15
C THR A 475 10.57 -16.11 -11.22
N GLY A 476 11.84 -16.35 -10.84
CA GLY A 476 13.00 -16.13 -11.71
C GLY A 476 13.18 -14.68 -12.19
N THR A 477 12.47 -13.70 -11.60
CA THR A 477 12.62 -12.29 -12.00
C THR A 477 14.07 -11.85 -11.80
N LYS A 478 14.70 -11.25 -12.83
CA LYS A 478 16.05 -10.69 -12.73
C LYS A 478 16.11 -9.63 -11.62
N LYS A 479 17.11 -9.71 -10.74
CA LYS A 479 17.36 -8.68 -9.72
C LYS A 479 17.59 -7.30 -10.36
N PRO A 480 17.04 -6.21 -9.80
CA PRO A 480 17.36 -4.84 -10.22
C PRO A 480 18.85 -4.53 -10.02
N THR A 481 19.34 -3.48 -10.67
CA THR A 481 20.75 -3.06 -10.66
C THR A 481 20.89 -1.55 -10.43
N GLY A 482 22.03 -1.11 -9.88
CA GLY A 482 22.28 0.30 -9.60
C GLY A 482 21.30 0.86 -8.54
N PRO A 483 20.91 2.14 -8.62
CA PRO A 483 20.03 2.76 -7.62
C PRO A 483 18.71 2.03 -7.35
N PHE A 484 18.08 1.45 -8.39
CA PHE A 484 16.87 0.62 -8.23
C PHE A 484 17.07 -0.61 -7.34
N ALA A 485 18.30 -1.14 -7.22
CA ALA A 485 18.61 -2.25 -6.33
C ALA A 485 18.59 -1.86 -4.86
N ARG A 486 18.93 -0.61 -4.54
CA ARG A 486 18.87 -0.09 -3.15
C ARG A 486 17.48 0.40 -2.77
N ALA A 487 16.75 1.01 -3.70
CA ALA A 487 15.36 1.36 -3.49
C ALA A 487 14.45 0.13 -3.28
N ARG A 488 14.89 -1.07 -3.69
CA ARG A 488 14.18 -2.35 -3.55
C ARG A 488 14.97 -3.37 -2.72
N ALA A 489 15.86 -2.90 -1.84
CA ALA A 489 16.75 -3.76 -1.07
C ALA A 489 15.97 -4.69 -0.10
N HIS A 490 14.79 -4.27 0.35
CA HIS A 490 13.95 -5.04 1.28
C HIS A 490 13.38 -6.34 0.67
N SER A 491 13.24 -6.42 -0.66
CA SER A 491 12.65 -7.56 -1.39
C SER A 491 13.56 -8.80 -1.44
N ASP A 492 14.80 -8.70 -0.96
CA ASP A 492 15.79 -9.79 -0.95
C ASP A 492 15.98 -10.37 0.46
N THR A 493 14.92 -10.97 1.00
CA THR A 493 14.83 -11.62 2.33
C THR A 493 16.10 -12.38 2.75
N HIS A 494 16.74 -13.08 1.80
CA HIS A 494 17.96 -13.85 2.04
C HIS A 494 19.14 -13.01 2.58
N VAL A 495 19.19 -11.70 2.28
CA VAL A 495 20.22 -10.76 2.74
C VAL A 495 20.09 -10.44 4.24
N TYR A 496 18.89 -10.59 4.80
CA TYR A 496 18.54 -10.20 6.18
C TYR A 496 18.26 -11.38 7.11
N LEU A 497 18.34 -12.63 6.60
CA LEU A 497 18.16 -13.85 7.39
C LEU A 497 19.00 -13.90 8.67
N SER A 498 20.18 -13.26 8.70
CA SER A 498 21.04 -13.13 9.89
C SER A 498 20.33 -12.58 11.14
N ASN A 499 19.29 -11.77 10.95
CA ASN A 499 18.51 -11.19 12.05
C ASN A 499 17.75 -12.27 12.87
N LEU A 500 17.52 -13.45 12.28
CA LEU A 500 16.84 -14.57 12.93
C LEU A 500 17.73 -15.39 13.88
N ALA A 501 19.00 -14.99 14.10
CA ALA A 501 19.97 -15.75 14.91
C ALA A 501 19.51 -16.05 16.35
N ASN A 502 18.66 -15.19 16.91
CA ASN A 502 18.09 -15.32 18.26
C ASN A 502 16.58 -15.69 18.22
N ARG A 503 16.09 -16.35 17.17
CA ARG A 503 14.66 -16.67 16.96
C ARG A 503 14.41 -18.13 16.58
N ALA A 504 13.17 -18.55 16.80
CA ALA A 504 12.66 -19.84 16.37
C ALA A 504 12.01 -19.75 14.98
N ALA A 505 12.11 -20.82 14.20
CA ALA A 505 11.38 -20.95 12.93
C ALA A 505 10.83 -22.39 12.77
N TYR A 506 9.60 -22.54 12.28
CA TYR A 506 8.98 -23.84 12.04
C TYR A 506 8.34 -23.84 10.64
N VAL A 507 8.96 -24.52 9.68
CA VAL A 507 8.60 -24.43 8.26
C VAL A 507 7.65 -25.56 7.87
N ILE A 508 6.50 -25.24 7.25
CA ILE A 508 5.48 -26.22 6.84
C ILE A 508 5.39 -26.25 5.31
N HIS A 509 5.43 -27.42 4.67
CA HIS A 509 5.27 -27.52 3.20
C HIS A 509 4.80 -28.90 2.74
N GLY A 510 3.79 -28.94 1.85
CA GLY A 510 3.41 -30.13 1.09
C GLY A 510 4.48 -30.55 0.09
N THR A 511 4.89 -31.83 0.13
CA THR A 511 6.00 -32.36 -0.70
C THR A 511 5.69 -32.52 -2.18
N LYS A 512 4.45 -32.24 -2.61
CA LYS A 512 4.00 -32.17 -4.01
C LYS A 512 3.37 -30.82 -4.37
N ASP A 513 3.68 -29.76 -3.63
CA ASP A 513 3.28 -28.40 -4.01
C ASP A 513 3.88 -28.03 -5.38
N ASP A 514 2.99 -27.70 -6.32
CA ASP A 514 3.25 -27.32 -7.70
C ASP A 514 3.00 -25.82 -7.97
N ASN A 515 2.36 -25.11 -7.03
CA ASN A 515 2.19 -23.66 -7.09
C ASN A 515 3.43 -22.96 -6.50
N VAL A 516 3.80 -23.31 -5.26
CA VAL A 516 5.07 -22.90 -4.63
C VAL A 516 5.92 -24.16 -4.48
N PRO A 517 6.83 -24.45 -5.41
CA PRO A 517 7.59 -25.69 -5.38
C PRO A 517 8.25 -25.96 -4.02
N PHE A 518 8.13 -27.19 -3.51
CA PHE A 518 8.71 -27.64 -2.23
C PHE A 518 10.19 -27.25 -2.03
N SER A 519 10.93 -27.08 -3.13
CA SER A 519 12.30 -26.56 -3.12
C SER A 519 12.46 -25.18 -2.46
N GLU A 520 11.47 -24.28 -2.54
CA GLU A 520 11.52 -22.96 -1.91
C GLU A 520 11.48 -23.07 -0.37
N GLY A 521 10.50 -23.79 0.18
CA GLY A 521 10.41 -24.02 1.63
C GLY A 521 11.62 -24.79 2.17
N LYS A 522 12.08 -25.81 1.43
CA LYS A 522 13.29 -26.56 1.79
C LYS A 522 14.55 -25.71 1.74
N ALA A 523 14.70 -24.83 0.73
CA ALA A 523 15.84 -23.92 0.63
C ALA A 523 15.84 -22.86 1.74
N MET A 524 14.66 -22.35 2.14
CA MET A 524 14.53 -21.42 3.26
C MET A 524 14.83 -22.09 4.60
N PHE A 525 14.35 -23.32 4.83
CA PHE A 525 14.75 -24.13 5.99
C PHE A 525 16.29 -24.32 6.02
N ASP A 526 16.89 -24.77 4.93
CA ASP A 526 18.34 -24.96 4.82
C ASP A 526 19.14 -23.65 4.93
N ALA A 527 18.52 -22.49 4.74
CA ALA A 527 19.14 -21.18 4.95
C ALA A 527 19.05 -20.72 6.41
N VAL A 528 17.87 -20.81 7.05
CA VAL A 528 17.68 -20.37 8.44
C VAL A 528 18.37 -21.29 9.45
N SER A 529 18.48 -22.60 9.18
CA SER A 529 19.25 -23.56 9.99
C SER A 529 20.78 -23.30 9.99
N LYS A 530 21.28 -22.38 9.17
CA LYS A 530 22.68 -21.90 9.22
C LYS A 530 22.85 -20.67 10.11
N VAL A 531 21.75 -20.06 10.56
CA VAL A 531 21.70 -18.81 11.32
C VAL A 531 21.27 -19.04 12.76
N THR A 532 20.21 -19.81 12.98
CA THR A 532 19.69 -20.21 14.30
C THR A 532 19.64 -21.74 14.41
N LYS A 533 19.67 -22.23 15.64
CA LYS A 533 19.54 -23.67 15.95
C LYS A 533 18.12 -24.08 16.33
N ASP A 534 17.24 -23.13 16.61
CA ASP A 534 15.87 -23.40 17.02
C ASP A 534 14.94 -23.48 15.80
N VAL A 535 15.20 -24.47 14.93
CA VAL A 535 14.50 -24.63 13.65
C VAL A 535 13.83 -26.00 13.55
N GLY A 536 12.50 -26.00 13.44
CA GLY A 536 11.67 -27.16 13.16
C GLY A 536 11.11 -27.15 11.73
N ASN A 537 10.47 -28.24 11.33
CA ASN A 537 9.70 -28.33 10.10
C ASN A 537 8.60 -29.40 10.20
N HIS A 538 7.63 -29.29 9.30
CA HIS A 538 6.77 -30.38 8.88
C HIS A 538 6.73 -30.46 7.34
N TRP A 539 7.03 -31.63 6.79
CA TRP A 539 7.01 -31.90 5.35
C TRP A 539 5.92 -32.92 5.03
N GLU A 540 4.74 -32.47 4.61
CA GLU A 540 3.57 -33.36 4.45
C GLU A 540 3.74 -34.30 3.24
N PRO A 541 3.77 -35.64 3.42
CA PRO A 541 4.03 -36.59 2.34
C PRO A 541 2.89 -36.70 1.31
N GLY A 542 3.09 -36.16 0.11
CA GLY A 542 2.15 -36.23 -0.99
C GLY A 542 1.11 -35.11 -1.08
N ALA A 543 1.05 -34.19 -0.11
CA ALA A 543 0.19 -33.01 -0.19
C ALA A 543 0.68 -31.99 -1.24
N GLY A 544 -0.28 -31.31 -1.88
CA GLY A 544 -0.05 -30.20 -2.80
C GLY A 544 0.03 -28.84 -2.08
N HIS A 545 -0.36 -27.76 -2.76
CA HIS A 545 -0.24 -26.40 -2.23
C HIS A 545 -1.08 -26.13 -0.97
N TRP A 546 -2.32 -26.61 -0.93
CA TRP A 546 -3.22 -26.52 0.22
C TRP A 546 -3.68 -27.93 0.60
N TRP A 547 -3.73 -28.22 1.90
CA TRP A 547 -4.22 -29.50 2.42
C TRP A 547 -4.89 -29.32 3.77
N ASP A 548 -5.80 -30.24 4.05
CA ASP A 548 -6.59 -30.33 5.27
C ASP A 548 -6.80 -31.83 5.54
N GLY A 549 -6.74 -32.26 6.80
CA GLY A 549 -6.40 -33.63 7.15
C GLY A 549 -7.16 -34.17 8.37
N ASP A 550 -6.41 -34.54 9.41
CA ASP A 550 -6.96 -35.11 10.65
C ASP A 550 -6.15 -34.73 11.91
N LYS A 551 -5.30 -33.69 11.85
CA LYS A 551 -4.44 -33.27 12.96
C LYS A 551 -5.00 -32.08 13.74
N SER A 552 -5.75 -31.21 13.08
CA SER A 552 -6.37 -30.02 13.67
C SER A 552 -7.88 -29.95 13.43
N GLU A 553 -8.56 -29.05 14.15
CA GLU A 553 -9.95 -28.65 13.85
C GLU A 553 -10.01 -27.52 12.80
N GLY A 554 -8.88 -26.83 12.57
CA GLY A 554 -8.66 -25.95 11.41
C GLY A 554 -7.88 -26.68 10.33
N ALA A 555 -7.54 -25.97 9.24
CA ALA A 555 -6.86 -26.59 8.11
C ALA A 555 -5.39 -26.92 8.44
N ASP A 556 -5.04 -28.20 8.42
CA ASP A 556 -3.71 -28.74 8.79
C ASP A 556 -2.52 -27.98 8.15
N CYS A 557 -2.67 -27.39 6.95
CA CYS A 557 -1.61 -26.63 6.30
C CYS A 557 -1.30 -25.24 6.92
N VAL A 558 -2.14 -24.74 7.83
CA VAL A 558 -1.93 -23.49 8.58
C VAL A 558 -2.04 -23.68 10.10
N ASP A 559 -2.89 -24.59 10.55
CA ASP A 559 -3.30 -24.76 11.95
C ASP A 559 -2.66 -26.01 12.60
N TRP A 560 -1.42 -26.31 12.18
CA TRP A 560 -0.68 -27.51 12.57
C TRP A 560 -0.38 -27.56 14.07
N PRO A 561 -0.75 -28.63 14.82
CA PRO A 561 -0.64 -28.66 16.28
C PRO A 561 0.76 -28.35 16.82
N GLU A 562 1.79 -29.02 16.30
CA GLU A 562 3.17 -28.84 16.77
C GLU A 562 3.72 -27.43 16.48
N LEU A 563 3.14 -26.66 15.55
CA LEU A 563 3.49 -25.24 15.36
C LEU A 563 3.05 -24.42 16.57
N PHE A 564 1.85 -24.66 17.09
CA PHE A 564 1.30 -23.94 18.23
C PHE A 564 1.90 -24.41 19.57
N GLU A 565 2.24 -25.70 19.69
CA GLU A 565 3.11 -26.18 20.78
C GLU A 565 4.48 -25.47 20.74
N TRP A 566 5.06 -25.34 19.54
CA TRP A 566 6.34 -24.64 19.38
C TRP A 566 6.25 -23.17 19.73
N MET A 567 5.18 -22.48 19.32
CA MET A 567 4.89 -21.09 19.71
C MET A 567 4.82 -20.96 21.23
N ALA A 568 3.94 -21.73 21.90
CA ALA A 568 3.72 -21.67 23.34
C ALA A 568 4.99 -21.94 24.19
N ALA A 569 6.01 -22.58 23.61
CA ALA A 569 7.29 -22.84 24.26
C ALA A 569 8.36 -21.74 24.05
N ARG A 570 8.09 -20.66 23.30
CA ARG A 570 9.04 -19.52 23.10
C ARG A 570 8.43 -18.19 23.51
N SER A 571 9.30 -17.29 23.96
CA SER A 571 8.99 -15.88 24.21
C SER A 571 10.15 -14.97 23.84
N LEU A 572 9.87 -13.68 23.69
CA LEU A 572 10.86 -12.64 23.41
C LEU A 572 11.47 -12.08 24.70
N ASP A 573 12.80 -11.91 24.72
CA ASP A 573 13.37 -10.83 25.53
C ASP A 573 13.12 -9.50 24.81
N LEU A 574 12.23 -8.68 25.37
CA LEU A 574 11.84 -7.38 24.83
C LEU A 574 12.95 -6.32 24.96
N VAL A 575 13.96 -6.53 25.81
CA VAL A 575 15.11 -5.63 25.95
C VAL A 575 16.43 -6.44 25.90
N PRO A 576 16.77 -7.02 24.74
CA PRO A 576 17.90 -7.92 24.60
C PRO A 576 19.23 -7.13 24.57
N LEU A 577 20.19 -7.51 25.41
CA LEU A 577 21.48 -6.81 25.51
C LEU A 577 22.53 -7.30 24.50
N THR A 578 22.25 -8.39 23.77
CA THR A 578 23.11 -8.95 22.72
C THR A 578 22.32 -9.21 21.45
N PHE A 579 22.72 -8.59 20.34
CA PHE A 579 22.16 -8.85 19.01
C PHE A 579 23.11 -8.43 17.89
N ASN A 580 22.85 -8.92 16.68
CA ASN A 580 23.41 -8.42 15.43
C ASN A 580 22.23 -8.21 14.49
N TRP A 581 21.90 -6.96 14.20
CA TRP A 581 20.75 -6.59 13.39
C TRP A 581 21.20 -5.81 12.15
N LYS A 582 20.65 -6.18 10.99
CA LYS A 582 20.80 -5.52 9.72
C LYS A 582 19.45 -4.97 9.26
N SER A 583 19.44 -3.72 8.83
CA SER A 583 18.30 -3.07 8.16
C SER A 583 18.72 -2.64 6.75
N PRO A 584 17.85 -2.76 5.72
CA PRO A 584 18.12 -2.19 4.40
C PRO A 584 18.39 -0.68 4.49
N ALA A 585 17.63 0.02 5.33
CA ALA A 585 17.76 1.45 5.65
C ALA A 585 16.66 1.86 6.65
N PRO A 586 16.78 3.01 7.34
CA PRO A 586 15.79 3.49 8.31
C PRO A 586 14.35 3.53 7.77
N TRP A 587 14.15 3.88 6.49
CA TRP A 587 12.83 4.04 5.88
C TRP A 587 12.00 2.75 5.75
N TYR A 588 12.58 1.56 5.94
CA TYR A 588 11.83 0.28 5.87
C TYR A 588 11.86 -0.52 7.18
N ALA A 589 12.99 -0.49 7.88
CA ALA A 589 13.15 -1.12 9.18
C ALA A 589 13.97 -0.19 10.08
N GLU A 590 13.29 0.79 10.68
CA GLU A 590 13.90 1.76 11.60
C GLU A 590 14.09 1.23 13.02
N ASN A 591 13.25 0.33 13.51
CA ASN A 591 13.24 -0.05 14.93
C ASN A 591 13.70 -1.50 15.15
N TYR A 592 14.45 -1.73 16.22
CA TYR A 592 14.75 -3.05 16.77
C TYR A 592 14.82 -2.98 18.30
N ALA A 593 13.82 -3.55 18.96
CA ALA A 593 13.65 -3.58 20.42
C ALA A 593 13.71 -2.19 21.09
N TRP A 594 14.87 -1.79 21.60
CA TRP A 594 15.12 -0.52 22.32
C TRP A 594 15.87 0.52 21.48
N LEU A 595 16.11 0.26 20.19
CA LEU A 595 16.89 1.13 19.30
C LEU A 595 16.09 1.53 18.05
N THR A 596 16.10 2.83 17.73
CA THR A 596 15.63 3.39 16.45
C THR A 596 16.83 3.88 15.64
N LEU A 597 16.93 3.53 14.35
CA LEU A 597 17.83 4.16 13.40
C LEU A 597 17.25 5.50 12.96
N GLY A 598 18.01 6.57 13.15
CA GLY A 598 17.66 7.93 12.72
C GLY A 598 17.98 8.19 11.25
N SER A 599 19.19 7.81 10.82
CA SER A 599 19.75 8.20 9.53
C SER A 599 20.86 7.24 9.09
N SER A 600 21.11 7.13 7.77
CA SER A 600 22.26 6.41 7.21
C SER A 600 23.36 7.37 6.72
N LYS A 601 24.61 6.90 6.61
CA LYS A 601 25.76 7.66 6.09
C LYS A 601 25.74 7.72 4.55
N THR A 602 25.21 6.68 3.91
CA THR A 602 24.96 6.59 2.46
C THR A 602 23.70 5.75 2.18
N PRO A 603 22.92 6.06 1.13
CA PRO A 603 21.81 5.19 0.67
C PRO A 603 22.30 3.89 -0.01
N ASN A 604 23.59 3.79 -0.34
CA ASN A 604 24.12 2.67 -1.14
C ASN A 604 24.31 1.35 -0.37
N ASP A 605 24.36 1.39 0.97
CA ASP A 605 24.69 0.23 1.82
C ASP A 605 23.58 -0.09 2.84
N ASP A 606 23.56 -1.31 3.37
CA ASP A 606 22.71 -1.65 4.52
C ASP A 606 23.20 -0.98 5.81
N CYS A 607 22.30 -0.65 6.72
CA CYS A 607 22.66 -0.30 8.11
C CYS A 607 22.84 -1.59 8.93
N THR A 608 23.87 -1.65 9.78
CA THR A 608 24.00 -2.73 10.78
C THR A 608 24.33 -2.18 12.16
N VAL A 609 23.79 -2.82 13.19
CA VAL A 609 24.13 -2.57 14.61
C VAL A 609 24.39 -3.89 15.31
N VAL A 610 25.56 -4.00 15.95
CA VAL A 610 25.94 -5.11 16.82
C VAL A 610 25.96 -4.62 18.26
N ALA A 611 25.07 -5.16 19.10
CA ALA A 611 25.01 -4.90 20.54
C ALA A 611 25.65 -6.03 21.35
N LYS A 612 26.46 -5.69 22.37
CA LYS A 612 27.06 -6.64 23.33
C LYS A 612 27.26 -5.98 24.70
N PRO A 613 27.04 -6.67 25.83
CA PRO A 613 27.51 -6.19 27.14
C PRO A 613 29.03 -6.05 27.17
N VAL A 614 29.52 -4.99 27.80
CA VAL A 614 30.93 -4.79 28.15
C VAL A 614 31.18 -5.25 29.59
N ASP A 615 30.23 -4.92 30.47
CA ASP A 615 30.20 -5.29 31.88
C ASP A 615 28.72 -5.37 32.35
N ALA A 616 28.48 -5.40 33.66
CA ALA A 616 27.12 -5.52 34.24
C ALA A 616 26.24 -4.26 34.15
N LYS A 617 26.80 -3.11 33.72
CA LYS A 617 26.17 -1.79 33.65
C LYS A 617 26.35 -1.08 32.29
N THR A 618 27.12 -1.66 31.37
CA THR A 618 27.51 -1.03 30.10
C THR A 618 27.26 -1.95 28.90
N VAL A 619 26.61 -1.43 27.85
CA VAL A 619 26.45 -2.10 26.55
C VAL A 619 27.22 -1.36 25.45
N ALA A 620 27.96 -2.08 24.62
CA ALA A 620 28.60 -1.54 23.42
C ALA A 620 27.74 -1.78 22.18
N LEU A 621 27.61 -0.73 21.37
CA LEU A 621 27.08 -0.74 20.02
C LEU A 621 28.23 -0.50 19.03
N THR A 622 28.38 -1.39 18.05
CA THR A 622 29.22 -1.18 16.87
C THR A 622 28.32 -1.04 15.65
N THR A 623 28.47 0.04 14.90
CA THR A 623 27.61 0.40 13.76
C THR A 623 28.33 0.22 12.42
N THR A 624 27.55 0.07 11.35
CA THR A 624 28.02 0.30 9.97
C THR A 624 26.91 0.97 9.19
N ASN A 625 27.27 1.94 8.36
CA ASN A 625 26.39 2.88 7.66
C ASN A 625 25.40 3.69 8.53
N VAL A 626 25.38 3.59 9.86
CA VAL A 626 24.49 4.43 10.69
C VAL A 626 25.08 5.84 10.84
N ARG A 627 24.29 6.89 10.54
CA ARG A 627 24.64 8.32 10.73
C ARG A 627 24.07 8.86 12.04
N SER A 628 22.85 8.46 12.41
CA SER A 628 22.26 8.76 13.70
C SER A 628 21.31 7.65 14.16
N LEU A 629 21.11 7.57 15.48
CA LEU A 629 20.29 6.58 16.17
C LEU A 629 19.73 7.15 17.47
N ARG A 630 18.68 6.51 17.98
CA ARG A 630 18.01 6.85 19.24
C ARG A 630 17.86 5.58 20.08
N ILE A 631 18.11 5.69 21.38
CA ILE A 631 18.17 4.57 22.33
C ILE A 631 17.18 4.82 23.46
N ASP A 632 16.27 3.88 23.71
CA ASP A 632 15.40 3.89 24.89
C ASP A 632 16.24 3.58 26.15
N GLY A 633 16.66 4.66 26.83
CA GLY A 633 17.42 4.58 28.07
C GLY A 633 16.59 4.00 29.22
N LYS A 634 15.28 4.27 29.26
CA LYS A 634 14.37 3.79 30.32
C LYS A 634 14.27 2.26 30.33
N SER A 635 14.14 1.64 29.16
CA SER A 635 14.13 0.17 29.03
C SER A 635 15.48 -0.46 29.41
N LEU A 636 16.60 0.15 29.00
CA LEU A 636 17.94 -0.32 29.36
C LEU A 636 18.26 -0.16 30.86
N ARG A 637 17.91 0.97 31.47
CA ARG A 637 18.05 1.21 32.91
C ARG A 637 17.20 0.23 33.73
N THR A 638 16.05 -0.18 33.21
CA THR A 638 15.21 -1.24 33.80
C THR A 638 15.91 -2.62 33.80
N LYS A 639 16.85 -2.86 32.86
CA LYS A 639 17.77 -4.03 32.86
C LYS A 639 19.05 -3.81 33.71
N GLY A 640 19.20 -2.66 34.37
CA GLY A 640 20.35 -2.31 35.21
C GLY A 640 21.54 -1.68 34.46
N ILE A 641 21.37 -1.32 33.18
CA ILE A 641 22.40 -0.67 32.37
C ILE A 641 22.37 0.85 32.61
N ASP A 642 23.48 1.43 33.04
CA ASP A 642 23.61 2.88 33.30
C ASP A 642 24.22 3.65 32.11
N SER A 643 24.91 2.95 31.20
CA SER A 643 25.63 3.59 30.09
C SER A 643 25.71 2.71 28.84
N VAL A 644 25.96 3.37 27.71
CA VAL A 644 26.27 2.71 26.43
C VAL A 644 27.55 3.27 25.83
N THR A 645 28.22 2.49 25.00
CA THR A 645 29.25 3.00 24.09
C THR A 645 28.76 2.84 22.65
N VAL A 646 28.92 3.86 21.82
CA VAL A 646 28.58 3.82 20.38
C VAL A 646 29.84 4.08 19.59
N ASP A 647 30.29 3.09 18.80
CA ASP A 647 31.54 3.11 18.04
C ASP A 647 32.77 3.52 18.90
N GLY A 648 32.75 3.15 20.18
CA GLY A 648 33.79 3.46 21.18
C GLY A 648 33.57 4.73 22.00
N VAL A 649 32.61 5.60 21.64
CA VAL A 649 32.29 6.82 22.39
C VAL A 649 31.29 6.52 23.52
N PRO A 650 31.57 6.85 24.80
CA PRO A 650 30.69 6.58 25.92
C PRO A 650 29.58 7.63 26.10
N TYR A 651 28.39 7.16 26.48
CA TYR A 651 27.20 7.96 26.81
C TYR A 651 26.53 7.41 28.07
N ALA A 652 26.15 8.28 29.00
CA ALA A 652 25.26 7.91 30.11
C ALA A 652 23.82 7.80 29.60
N LEU A 653 23.03 6.87 30.15
CA LEU A 653 21.63 6.69 29.76
C LEU A 653 20.69 7.60 30.59
N PRO A 654 19.78 8.36 29.95
CA PRO A 654 18.72 9.10 30.63
C PRO A 654 17.53 8.18 30.99
N ASP A 655 16.54 8.73 31.70
CA ASP A 655 15.25 8.08 31.98
C ASP A 655 14.23 8.18 30.82
N GLY A 656 14.72 8.44 29.61
CA GLY A 656 13.97 8.55 28.36
C GLY A 656 14.86 8.20 27.18
N ASP A 657 14.67 8.86 26.05
CA ASP A 657 15.45 8.59 24.84
C ASP A 657 16.83 9.28 24.86
N LEU A 658 17.86 8.57 24.42
CA LEU A 658 19.20 9.10 24.13
C LEU A 658 19.37 9.21 22.61
N GLN A 659 19.44 10.44 22.09
CA GLN A 659 19.77 10.73 20.70
C GLN A 659 21.29 10.75 20.47
N VAL A 660 21.76 10.04 19.44
CA VAL A 660 23.18 9.99 19.03
C VAL A 660 23.30 10.30 17.54
N GLY A 661 24.15 11.27 17.18
CA GLY A 661 24.31 11.75 15.81
C GLY A 661 23.20 12.73 15.37
N PRO A 662 23.34 13.34 14.18
CA PRO A 662 22.49 14.45 13.73
C PRO A 662 21.03 14.08 13.48
N THR A 663 20.15 15.02 13.82
CA THR A 663 18.70 15.00 13.55
C THR A 663 18.31 15.75 12.27
N THR A 664 19.27 16.45 11.64
CA THR A 664 19.12 17.17 10.37
C THR A 664 19.35 16.27 9.15
N GLY A 665 19.01 16.77 7.96
CA GLY A 665 19.17 16.00 6.71
C GLY A 665 18.18 14.85 6.62
N LYS A 666 18.58 13.74 6.01
CA LYS A 666 17.77 12.53 5.88
C LYS A 666 17.48 11.91 7.25
N ARG A 667 16.19 11.80 7.59
CA ARG A 667 15.68 11.33 8.89
C ARG A 667 14.42 10.47 8.73
N ASN A 668 13.92 9.85 9.81
CA ASN A 668 12.66 9.10 9.79
C ASN A 668 11.51 9.98 9.25
N GLY A 669 10.71 9.43 8.33
CA GLY A 669 9.66 10.18 7.62
C GLY A 669 10.13 11.28 6.65
N ALA A 670 11.44 11.52 6.52
CA ALA A 670 12.02 12.50 5.60
C ALA A 670 13.43 12.07 5.12
N SER A 671 13.52 10.94 4.41
CA SER A 671 14.81 10.38 3.91
C SER A 671 14.82 9.87 2.46
N GLY A 672 13.67 9.79 1.78
CA GLY A 672 13.54 8.95 0.57
C GLY A 672 13.56 7.45 0.93
N PRO A 673 13.44 6.49 -0.03
CA PRO A 673 13.24 6.63 -1.47
C PRO A 673 11.96 7.37 -1.85
N TYR A 674 11.77 7.65 -3.14
CA TYR A 674 10.65 8.44 -3.65
C TYR A 674 9.27 7.95 -3.14
N ASN A 675 9.06 6.63 -3.06
CA ASN A 675 7.82 6.00 -2.62
C ASN A 675 7.37 6.46 -1.22
N GLN A 676 8.30 6.89 -0.36
CA GLN A 676 8.02 7.39 0.99
C GLN A 676 7.16 8.68 1.00
N ALA A 677 7.04 9.39 -0.13
CA ALA A 677 6.06 10.46 -0.32
C ALA A 677 4.59 9.98 -0.19
N TYR A 678 4.34 8.67 -0.26
CA TYR A 678 3.02 8.03 -0.19
C TYR A 678 2.85 7.12 1.06
N HIS A 679 3.75 7.23 2.06
CA HIS A 679 3.67 6.54 3.37
C HIS A 679 3.24 7.47 4.52
N LYS A 680 2.66 8.63 4.17
CA LYS A 680 1.85 9.49 5.05
C LYS A 680 0.71 10.06 4.19
N PRO A 681 -0.45 10.45 4.76
CA PRO A 681 -1.58 10.99 4.01
C PRO A 681 -1.16 12.11 3.05
N PHE A 682 -1.55 11.99 1.79
CA PHE A 682 -1.00 12.81 0.70
C PHE A 682 -2.07 13.53 -0.14
N VAL A 683 -1.64 14.65 -0.75
CA VAL A 683 -2.42 15.39 -1.75
C VAL A 683 -1.62 15.47 -3.05
N LEU A 684 -2.25 15.10 -4.16
CA LEU A 684 -1.73 15.32 -5.50
C LEU A 684 -2.06 16.76 -5.92
N VAL A 685 -1.04 17.59 -6.12
CA VAL A 685 -1.18 19.03 -6.39
C VAL A 685 -0.89 19.30 -7.87
N PHE A 686 -1.83 19.91 -8.59
CA PHE A 686 -1.71 20.20 -10.03
C PHE A 686 -1.90 21.69 -10.35
N PRO A 687 -1.55 22.18 -11.56
CA PRO A 687 -1.68 23.58 -11.92
C PRO A 687 -3.15 24.00 -12.06
N ASP A 688 -3.47 25.22 -11.63
CA ASP A 688 -4.82 25.77 -11.74
C ASP A 688 -5.31 25.80 -13.20
N GLY A 689 -6.46 25.15 -13.45
CA GLY A 689 -7.06 25.03 -14.78
C GLY A 689 -6.41 23.99 -15.72
N ASP A 690 -5.38 23.25 -15.30
CA ASP A 690 -4.79 22.20 -16.15
C ASP A 690 -5.57 20.88 -16.04
N GLU A 691 -6.53 20.71 -16.95
CA GLU A 691 -7.41 19.54 -17.01
C GLU A 691 -6.67 18.24 -17.41
N THR A 692 -5.47 18.35 -17.99
CA THR A 692 -4.64 17.17 -18.31
C THR A 692 -3.96 16.66 -17.05
N MET A 693 -3.37 17.55 -16.25
CA MET A 693 -2.77 17.19 -14.96
C MET A 693 -3.83 16.75 -13.95
N ALA A 694 -5.02 17.37 -13.96
CA ALA A 694 -6.17 16.90 -13.18
C ALA A 694 -6.55 15.45 -13.52
N ALA A 695 -6.57 15.07 -14.81
CA ALA A 695 -6.85 13.71 -15.24
C ALA A 695 -5.74 12.70 -14.87
N VAL A 696 -4.47 13.12 -14.89
CA VAL A 696 -3.34 12.31 -14.38
C VAL A 696 -3.49 12.04 -12.88
N CYS A 697 -3.79 13.07 -12.08
CA CYS A 697 -4.03 12.93 -10.65
C CYS A 697 -5.25 12.05 -10.35
N ALA A 698 -6.35 12.22 -11.10
CA ALA A 698 -7.56 11.42 -10.96
C ALA A 698 -7.29 9.93 -11.24
N TRP A 699 -6.58 9.60 -12.32
CA TRP A 699 -6.15 8.24 -12.64
C TRP A 699 -5.22 7.66 -11.56
N MET A 700 -4.27 8.45 -11.04
CA MET A 700 -3.37 8.02 -9.96
C MET A 700 -4.15 7.63 -8.69
N LEU A 701 -5.19 8.40 -8.31
CA LEU A 701 -6.07 8.06 -7.19
C LEU A 701 -6.95 6.83 -7.47
N GLN A 702 -7.50 6.70 -8.68
CA GLN A 702 -8.23 5.48 -9.08
C GLN A 702 -7.37 4.21 -8.93
N GLN A 703 -6.09 4.29 -9.31
CA GLN A 703 -5.15 3.16 -9.21
C GLN A 703 -4.75 2.90 -7.75
N TRP A 704 -4.58 3.94 -6.92
CA TRP A 704 -4.37 3.79 -5.47
C TRP A 704 -5.55 3.11 -4.77
N MET A 705 -6.78 3.53 -5.10
CA MET A 705 -8.01 2.90 -4.61
C MET A 705 -8.11 1.44 -5.06
N ALA A 706 -7.80 1.14 -6.33
CA ALA A 706 -7.84 -0.22 -6.88
C ALA A 706 -6.82 -1.15 -6.21
N ILE A 707 -5.53 -0.79 -6.24
CA ILE A 707 -4.42 -1.64 -5.80
C ILE A 707 -4.29 -1.64 -4.26
N GLY A 708 -4.43 -0.48 -3.63
CA GLY A 708 -4.14 -0.28 -2.20
C GLY A 708 -5.35 -0.15 -1.27
N ASN A 709 -6.58 -0.29 -1.79
CA ASN A 709 -7.81 0.04 -1.03
C ASN A 709 -7.71 1.45 -0.40
N GLY A 710 -7.03 2.36 -1.11
CA GLY A 710 -6.37 3.52 -0.50
C GLY A 710 -7.19 4.80 -0.46
N HIS A 711 -6.75 5.71 0.40
CA HIS A 711 -7.23 7.08 0.51
C HIS A 711 -6.15 8.07 0.03
N GLY A 712 -6.60 9.17 -0.54
CA GLY A 712 -5.77 10.26 -1.05
C GLY A 712 -6.65 11.34 -1.68
N ALA A 713 -6.09 12.54 -1.81
CA ALA A 713 -6.79 13.71 -2.32
C ALA A 713 -6.07 14.32 -3.54
N ALA A 714 -6.78 15.14 -4.33
CA ALA A 714 -6.22 15.83 -5.50
C ALA A 714 -6.79 17.24 -5.61
N LEU A 715 -5.91 18.25 -5.66
CA LEU A 715 -6.27 19.67 -5.62
C LEU A 715 -5.46 20.52 -6.63
N PRO A 716 -6.07 21.56 -7.23
CA PRO A 716 -5.33 22.59 -7.94
C PRO A 716 -4.56 23.47 -6.93
N LEU A 717 -3.42 24.03 -7.34
CA LEU A 717 -2.47 24.71 -6.45
C LEU A 717 -3.10 25.84 -5.61
N SER A 718 -4.04 26.61 -6.15
CA SER A 718 -4.75 27.68 -5.41
C SER A 718 -5.57 27.18 -4.21
N GLN A 719 -5.99 25.92 -4.19
CA GLN A 719 -6.79 25.33 -3.10
C GLN A 719 -5.93 24.68 -2.00
N VAL A 720 -4.60 24.66 -2.14
CA VAL A 720 -3.68 24.05 -1.17
C VAL A 720 -3.40 25.02 -0.01
N THR A 721 -4.28 24.98 0.99
CA THR A 721 -4.27 25.83 2.19
C THR A 721 -3.04 25.60 3.09
N ALA A 722 -2.83 26.51 4.05
CA ALA A 722 -1.81 26.34 5.09
C ALA A 722 -2.03 25.07 5.92
N GLN A 723 -3.30 24.77 6.28
CA GLN A 723 -3.66 23.55 7.01
C GLN A 723 -3.28 22.29 6.22
N ILE A 724 -3.58 22.24 4.92
CA ILE A 724 -3.23 21.10 4.05
C ILE A 724 -1.71 20.91 4.00
N ARG A 725 -0.92 22.00 3.94
CA ARG A 725 0.55 21.95 4.00
C ARG A 725 1.07 21.43 5.35
N SER A 726 0.40 21.75 6.46
CA SER A 726 0.75 21.26 7.80
C SER A 726 0.20 19.86 8.14
N GLU A 727 -0.72 19.30 7.36
CA GLU A 727 -1.33 17.99 7.61
C GLU A 727 -0.86 16.90 6.63
N TYR A 728 -0.71 17.19 5.33
CA TYR A 728 -0.46 16.19 4.28
C TYR A 728 0.93 16.28 3.64
N GLN A 729 1.42 15.19 3.03
CA GLN A 729 2.54 15.24 2.08
C GLN A 729 2.05 15.74 0.71
N LEU A 730 2.83 16.59 0.05
CA LEU A 730 2.42 17.26 -1.19
C LEU A 730 3.22 16.76 -2.38
N ILE A 731 2.50 16.23 -3.36
CA ILE A 731 3.05 15.55 -4.53
C ILE A 731 2.64 16.35 -5.78
N HIS A 732 3.58 17.06 -6.38
CA HIS A 732 3.30 18.11 -7.36
C HIS A 732 3.38 17.55 -8.80
N PHE A 733 2.27 17.55 -9.53
CA PHE A 733 2.17 17.06 -10.91
C PHE A 733 2.20 18.23 -11.90
N GLY A 734 3.10 18.19 -12.89
CA GLY A 734 3.16 19.15 -14.01
C GLY A 734 3.59 20.59 -13.67
N LEU A 735 3.64 20.94 -12.39
CA LEU A 735 4.10 22.25 -11.90
C LEU A 735 5.60 22.46 -12.18
N PRO A 736 6.03 23.63 -12.69
CA PRO A 736 7.45 23.97 -12.85
C PRO A 736 8.11 24.15 -11.48
N SER A 737 9.45 23.99 -11.39
CA SER A 737 10.18 24.07 -10.12
C SER A 737 9.98 25.42 -9.40
N SER A 738 9.75 26.51 -10.14
CA SER A 738 9.42 27.83 -9.58
C SER A 738 8.07 27.94 -8.87
N GLN A 739 7.24 26.89 -8.90
CA GLN A 739 5.95 26.78 -8.18
C GLN A 739 5.92 25.61 -7.20
N VAL A 740 6.97 24.79 -7.16
CA VAL A 740 7.13 23.67 -6.22
C VAL A 740 8.00 24.15 -5.05
N PRO A 741 7.65 23.88 -3.78
CA PRO A 741 8.42 24.33 -2.62
C PRO A 741 9.66 23.44 -2.38
N VAL A 742 10.53 23.32 -3.39
CA VAL A 742 11.85 22.68 -3.26
C VAL A 742 12.80 23.52 -2.39
N PRO A 743 13.87 22.91 -1.83
CA PRO A 743 14.94 23.67 -1.19
C PRO A 743 15.51 24.74 -2.13
N LYS A 744 15.91 25.89 -1.58
CA LYS A 744 16.38 27.04 -2.37
C LYS A 744 17.56 26.70 -3.28
N ASP A 745 18.49 25.90 -2.77
CA ASP A 745 19.73 25.53 -3.45
C ASP A 745 19.66 24.08 -4.02
N PHE A 746 18.44 23.60 -4.33
CA PHE A 746 18.18 22.29 -4.91
C PHE A 746 18.77 22.20 -6.33
N ALA A 747 19.62 21.21 -6.59
CA ALA A 747 20.41 21.08 -7.82
C ALA A 747 19.61 20.69 -9.09
N PHE A 748 18.28 20.81 -9.05
CA PHE A 748 17.33 20.34 -10.06
C PHE A 748 16.39 21.49 -10.43
N GLY A 749 16.24 21.77 -11.72
CA GLY A 749 15.32 22.78 -12.25
C GLY A 749 14.52 22.25 -13.42
N TRP A 750 13.24 22.58 -13.50
CA TRP A 750 12.37 22.12 -14.59
C TRP A 750 11.26 23.13 -14.90
N GLY A 751 11.04 23.37 -16.20
CA GLY A 751 10.06 24.35 -16.67
C GLY A 751 10.34 24.78 -18.11
N ALA A 752 9.41 25.50 -18.73
CA ALA A 752 9.52 26.04 -20.10
C ALA A 752 9.87 25.06 -21.24
N GLY A 753 9.97 23.75 -20.98
CA GLY A 753 10.43 22.73 -21.94
C GLY A 753 11.87 22.23 -21.68
N GLU A 754 12.51 22.70 -20.61
CA GLU A 754 13.85 22.34 -20.20
C GLU A 754 13.83 21.61 -18.84
N LEU A 755 14.66 20.57 -18.73
CA LEU A 755 14.99 19.86 -17.49
C LEU A 755 16.51 19.95 -17.27
N GLN A 756 16.91 20.42 -16.10
CA GLN A 756 18.29 20.56 -15.64
C GLN A 756 18.47 19.77 -14.35
N VAL A 757 19.48 18.90 -14.29
CA VAL A 757 19.78 18.07 -13.11
C VAL A 757 21.28 18.03 -12.89
N GLY A 758 21.76 18.52 -11.75
CA GLY A 758 23.19 18.58 -11.45
C GLY A 758 23.99 19.50 -12.40
N GLY A 759 23.32 20.45 -13.06
CA GLY A 759 23.89 21.25 -14.14
C GLY A 759 23.96 20.55 -15.51
N THR A 760 23.42 19.33 -15.62
CA THR A 760 23.30 18.58 -16.89
C THR A 760 21.91 18.79 -17.50
N GLY A 761 21.86 19.22 -18.76
CA GLY A 761 20.63 19.49 -19.49
C GLY A 761 20.04 18.24 -20.13
N TYR A 762 18.83 17.85 -19.72
CA TYR A 762 18.11 16.67 -20.21
C TYR A 762 17.03 17.00 -21.26
N GLY A 763 16.67 18.27 -21.45
CA GLY A 763 15.72 18.70 -22.49
C GLY A 763 14.27 18.30 -22.20
N ASP A 764 13.57 17.76 -23.20
CA ASP A 764 12.13 17.46 -23.16
C ASP A 764 11.79 16.12 -22.49
N ARG A 765 12.34 15.90 -21.28
CA ARG A 765 12.22 14.63 -20.55
C ARG A 765 11.37 14.74 -19.29
N MET A 766 10.83 13.61 -18.85
CA MET A 766 10.11 13.52 -17.58
C MET A 766 11.10 13.50 -16.41
N LEU A 767 10.79 14.27 -15.37
CA LEU A 767 11.42 14.18 -14.05
C LEU A 767 10.43 13.59 -13.04
N LEU A 768 10.94 12.72 -12.18
CA LEU A 768 10.37 12.38 -10.90
C LEU A 768 11.43 12.68 -9.83
N THR A 769 11.06 13.35 -8.74
CA THR A 769 11.97 13.59 -7.60
C THR A 769 11.21 13.74 -6.28
N VAL A 770 11.87 13.36 -5.17
CA VAL A 770 11.46 13.64 -3.79
C VAL A 770 12.43 14.62 -3.13
N TYR A 771 11.98 15.34 -2.10
CA TYR A 771 12.78 16.32 -1.34
C TYR A 771 12.23 16.49 0.08
N ASP A 772 13.03 17.08 0.98
CA ASP A 772 12.60 17.47 2.32
C ASP A 772 11.65 18.68 2.25
N ALA A 773 10.40 18.52 2.69
CA ALA A 773 9.42 19.61 2.69
C ALA A 773 9.59 20.59 3.87
N GLY A 774 10.52 20.31 4.80
CA GLY A 774 10.92 21.24 5.85
C GLY A 774 11.14 20.58 7.22
N PRO A 775 11.72 21.32 8.18
CA PRO A 775 12.06 20.79 9.50
C PRO A 775 10.82 20.31 10.27
N ASN A 776 9.72 21.06 10.19
CA ASN A 776 8.52 20.82 10.99
C ASN A 776 7.83 19.50 10.62
N ALA A 777 7.73 18.59 11.59
CA ALA A 777 7.05 17.28 11.51
C ALA A 777 7.62 16.27 10.47
N ALA A 778 8.87 16.46 10.02
CA ALA A 778 9.65 15.54 9.17
C ALA A 778 8.83 14.95 8.00
N ARG A 779 8.73 15.72 6.91
CA ARG A 779 7.82 15.47 5.78
C ARG A 779 8.57 15.42 4.46
N LEU A 780 8.12 14.56 3.55
CA LEU A 780 8.56 14.58 2.16
C LEU A 780 7.61 15.43 1.31
N GLY A 781 8.21 16.22 0.42
CA GLY A 781 7.56 16.75 -0.76
C GLY A 781 8.03 15.96 -1.98
N ALA A 782 7.20 15.89 -3.01
CA ALA A 782 7.55 15.21 -4.25
C ALA A 782 7.10 16.04 -5.45
N ALA A 783 7.73 15.78 -6.60
CA ALA A 783 7.35 16.35 -7.89
C ALA A 783 7.44 15.29 -9.00
N LEU A 784 6.49 15.34 -9.92
CA LEU A 784 6.51 14.63 -11.19
C LEU A 784 6.20 15.64 -12.29
N TRP A 785 7.12 15.82 -13.22
CA TRP A 785 7.01 16.81 -14.28
C TRP A 785 7.27 16.16 -15.63
N ALA A 786 6.47 16.52 -16.63
CA ALA A 786 6.71 16.21 -18.02
C ALA A 786 6.50 17.49 -18.86
N PRO A 787 7.18 17.63 -20.01
CA PRO A 787 6.90 18.72 -20.93
C PRO A 787 5.45 18.73 -21.39
N LYS A 788 4.89 19.92 -21.67
CA LYS A 788 3.53 20.06 -22.22
C LYS A 788 3.33 19.38 -23.59
N SER A 789 4.42 19.04 -24.28
CA SER A 789 4.43 18.24 -25.51
C SER A 789 4.37 16.72 -25.28
N LYS A 790 4.65 16.23 -24.05
CA LYS A 790 4.72 14.80 -23.69
C LYS A 790 4.03 14.46 -22.35
N PRO A 791 2.82 14.99 -22.03
CA PRO A 791 2.20 14.80 -20.71
C PRO A 791 1.84 13.33 -20.41
N TRP A 792 1.68 12.49 -21.44
CA TRP A 792 1.32 11.08 -21.28
C TRP A 792 2.40 10.24 -20.60
N LEU A 793 3.66 10.70 -20.56
CA LEU A 793 4.73 10.02 -19.82
C LEU A 793 4.39 9.86 -18.33
N LEU A 794 3.61 10.79 -17.76
CA LEU A 794 3.15 10.71 -16.37
C LEU A 794 2.20 9.52 -16.12
N TYR A 795 1.46 9.05 -17.13
CA TYR A 795 0.65 7.82 -17.03
C TYR A 795 1.46 6.52 -17.20
N ARG A 796 2.76 6.61 -17.54
CA ARG A 796 3.68 5.45 -17.46
C ARG A 796 4.26 5.28 -16.05
N PHE A 797 4.02 6.23 -15.16
CA PHE A 797 4.44 6.14 -13.77
C PHE A 797 3.41 5.40 -12.92
N MET A 798 3.88 4.45 -12.10
CA MET A 798 3.06 3.75 -11.11
C MET A 798 3.86 3.58 -9.80
N PRO A 799 3.56 4.33 -8.74
CA PRO A 799 4.25 4.19 -7.45
C PRO A 799 3.77 2.96 -6.67
N PHE A 800 2.59 2.40 -6.98
CA PHE A 800 1.94 1.38 -6.16
C PHE A 800 2.16 -0.05 -6.70
N SER A 801 3.12 -0.79 -6.15
CA SER A 801 3.30 -2.23 -6.38
C SER A 801 4.14 -2.87 -5.26
N SER A 802 4.19 -4.20 -5.19
CA SER A 802 5.02 -4.94 -4.23
C SER A 802 6.53 -4.81 -4.43
N ARG A 803 7.00 -4.12 -5.48
CA ARG A 803 8.42 -3.93 -5.79
C ARG A 803 8.70 -2.55 -6.37
N SER A 804 7.86 -1.54 -6.10
CA SER A 804 7.92 -0.28 -6.85
C SER A 804 9.04 0.64 -6.41
N GLY A 805 9.70 0.40 -5.27
CA GLY A 805 10.84 1.18 -4.76
C GLY A 805 11.67 1.88 -5.85
N LEU A 806 11.56 3.21 -5.89
CA LEU A 806 12.24 4.09 -6.83
C LEU A 806 13.32 4.90 -6.11
N PRO A 807 14.50 5.13 -6.71
CA PRO A 807 15.47 6.08 -6.19
C PRO A 807 14.86 7.48 -6.00
N ASP A 808 15.51 8.33 -5.21
CA ASP A 808 14.96 9.65 -4.87
C ASP A 808 14.59 10.49 -6.10
N TYR A 809 15.29 10.29 -7.21
CA TYR A 809 14.96 10.86 -8.50
C TYR A 809 15.13 9.90 -9.68
N VAL A 810 14.32 10.12 -10.72
CA VAL A 810 14.38 9.43 -12.01
C VAL A 810 14.14 10.44 -13.13
N VAL A 811 15.03 10.49 -14.11
CA VAL A 811 14.83 11.14 -15.41
C VAL A 811 14.49 10.08 -16.44
N TYR A 812 13.40 10.25 -17.17
CA TYR A 812 12.83 9.24 -18.07
C TYR A 812 12.31 9.88 -19.36
N ASP A 813 12.44 9.17 -20.48
CA ASP A 813 11.80 9.53 -21.76
C ASP A 813 11.08 8.32 -22.38
N GLU A 814 10.47 8.50 -23.55
CA GLU A 814 9.72 7.46 -24.24
C GLU A 814 10.49 6.14 -24.47
N THR A 815 11.82 6.16 -24.41
CA THR A 815 12.73 5.01 -24.61
C THR A 815 13.22 4.34 -23.31
N GLY A 816 13.17 5.02 -22.14
CA GLY A 816 13.67 4.45 -20.90
C GLY A 816 14.15 5.47 -19.85
N VAL A 817 14.74 4.95 -18.77
CA VAL A 817 15.41 5.76 -17.75
C VAL A 817 16.74 6.26 -18.29
N MET A 818 16.93 7.58 -18.26
CA MET A 818 18.14 8.25 -18.74
C MET A 818 19.13 8.49 -17.59
N ALA A 819 18.62 8.96 -16.44
CA ALA A 819 19.41 9.14 -15.23
C ALA A 819 18.58 8.84 -13.98
N THR A 820 19.22 8.39 -12.91
CA THR A 820 18.54 8.09 -11.64
C THR A 820 19.54 7.94 -10.50
N GLY A 821 19.12 8.17 -9.26
CA GLY A 821 19.99 8.06 -8.09
C GLY A 821 19.33 8.57 -6.82
N PHE A 822 20.16 8.78 -5.81
CA PHE A 822 19.77 9.30 -4.51
C PHE A 822 20.45 10.64 -4.22
N PHE A 823 19.84 11.42 -3.33
CA PHE A 823 20.54 12.47 -2.58
C PHE A 823 21.32 11.85 -1.43
N ASP A 824 22.36 12.55 -0.98
CA ASP A 824 23.14 12.13 0.19
C ASP A 824 22.37 12.30 1.51
N ALA A 825 23.04 12.03 2.63
CA ALA A 825 22.44 12.08 3.95
C ALA A 825 22.05 13.49 4.43
N ASP A 826 22.47 14.53 3.72
CA ASP A 826 22.18 15.94 3.98
C ASP A 826 21.38 16.59 2.82
N TRP A 827 20.69 15.75 2.04
CA TRP A 827 19.85 16.10 0.88
C TRP A 827 20.58 16.77 -0.29
N GLN A 828 21.91 16.67 -0.34
CA GLN A 828 22.71 17.20 -1.45
C GLN A 828 22.79 16.22 -2.61
N PHE A 829 23.03 16.75 -3.80
CA PHE A 829 23.23 15.96 -5.01
C PHE A 829 24.71 15.58 -5.17
N ASP A 830 25.01 14.28 -5.07
CA ASP A 830 26.29 13.73 -5.51
C ASP A 830 26.03 12.79 -6.72
N PRO A 831 26.60 13.06 -7.92
CA PRO A 831 26.43 12.17 -9.07
C PRO A 831 26.97 10.74 -8.82
N LYS A 832 27.85 10.53 -7.83
CA LYS A 832 28.31 9.19 -7.39
C LYS A 832 27.21 8.34 -6.73
N LEU A 833 26.11 8.95 -6.29
CA LEU A 833 24.91 8.27 -5.77
C LEU A 833 23.86 8.00 -6.86
N GLY A 834 24.22 8.22 -8.13
CA GLY A 834 23.36 7.97 -9.29
C GLY A 834 24.11 7.44 -10.51
N VAL A 835 23.39 7.39 -11.63
CA VAL A 835 23.87 6.99 -12.96
C VAL A 835 23.18 7.84 -14.02
N GLY A 836 23.80 7.99 -15.20
CA GLY A 836 23.23 8.70 -16.35
C GLY A 836 23.82 10.08 -16.67
N TRP A 837 24.88 10.48 -15.96
CA TRP A 837 25.64 11.73 -16.14
C TRP A 837 26.72 11.61 -17.23
#